data_AF-A0AAU4TNX1-F1
#
_entry.id   AF-A0AAU4TNX1-F1
#
_cell.length_a   1.000
_cell.length_b   1.000
_cell.length_c   1.000
_cell.angle_alpha   90.00
_cell.angle_beta   90.00
_cell.angle_gamma   90.00
#
_symmetry.space_group_name_H-M   'P 1'
#
loop_
_entity.id
_entity.type
_entity.pdbx_description
1 polymer ?
#
loop_
_entity_poly.entity_id
_entity_poly.type
_entity_poly.pdbx_seq_one_letter_code
_entity_poly.pdbx_strand_id
1 'polypeptide(L)'
;MIRLPSNHAAITAPLIASNTAFPGIPIGRSLLDGRAFHLSPVLTDAAILPATNSLALGGLGSGKSTTAKTRIRREILDNAHQAVVIDSFGEDTASGEWAPLVRSLGGRVIEAGSFTLNPCSDLFPRAVREQLVRSLITAVEPGALTHQAAHALQHALAHPKATSLNGLVDALVAPEDGRWPAAKLTEWGEGPAIALSRYTEGSLTGLFDGQDASLPETDLPILSFDFSRLDRNSPAIPSLMAAISCWAEHVWLRQSTAVHRHLVLEEAWQILLSPATSELIQRLLKNSRKAALSLDVVMHTLSDLGQGKAQDLARLCEIAHVGRLGPEEAAIVGALLGLPQTLIDLIPTLEPGQAVWKVGPDYVDVVQTILGQDEIALTDTSSRRRMAQQGTSVDQNSPATEIVTEPSEDPSVVVDSDDLHAPFTAADDSWDWESLPPNVIGTLTRHESVLQAALDGRFDQASQVAALYEREDITAHGLNSPQALAWWETRAQVADLRGEHGQAVQLRATVAHMGHDDAAWFEKTGDSTSPQWHRGPQPHAAEPRTDSPQPRTRRRSWPYVAAIAALGITIAGVYQYAADDQEQQARQEKAAAYKGRSGAALQVDGVKADLVAHWNSDRDRVYLELRSYFDRNAKYLRIDASGKTAHTTRGNDRWFPKAPEIALPVTDPLADITVRVSVGGKTWKDGDRAQSRTIRLSPTGTAYDAETGTKLPSDL
;
A
#
# COMPACT_ATOMS: atom_id res chain seq x y z
N MET A 1 -2.33 -47.79 22.90
CA MET A 1 -2.79 -47.01 21.72
C MET A 1 -3.15 -45.63 22.24
N ILE A 2 -2.37 -44.63 21.85
CA ILE A 2 -2.33 -43.29 22.45
C ILE A 2 -3.58 -42.50 22.03
N ARG A 3 -4.30 -41.92 23.00
CA ARG A 3 -5.37 -40.94 22.77
C ARG A 3 -4.73 -39.65 22.23
N LEU A 4 -5.20 -39.17 21.08
CA LEU A 4 -4.90 -37.83 20.59
C LEU A 4 -6.07 -36.89 20.97
N PRO A 5 -5.79 -35.72 21.58
CA PRO A 5 -6.79 -34.71 21.90
C PRO A 5 -7.19 -33.88 20.66
N SER A 6 -8.27 -33.14 20.84
CA SER A 6 -9.14 -32.37 19.93
C SER A 6 -8.51 -31.32 18.98
N ASN A 7 -7.28 -31.49 18.52
CA ASN A 7 -6.61 -30.51 17.64
C ASN A 7 -6.81 -30.72 16.14
N HIS A 8 -7.62 -31.69 15.71
CA HIS A 8 -7.69 -32.06 14.29
C HIS A 8 -8.70 -31.29 13.43
N ALA A 9 -9.57 -30.46 14.02
CA ALA A 9 -10.44 -29.55 13.24
C ALA A 9 -9.79 -28.19 12.94
N ALA A 10 -8.58 -27.92 13.47
CA ALA A 10 -7.84 -26.68 13.24
C ALA A 10 -6.83 -26.76 12.07
N ILE A 11 -6.83 -27.84 11.26
CA ILE A 11 -5.72 -28.16 10.34
C ILE A 11 -6.07 -27.95 8.84
N THR A 12 -7.30 -27.60 8.46
CA THR A 12 -7.66 -27.40 7.03
C THR A 12 -8.00 -25.97 6.61
N ALA A 13 -8.01 -25.02 7.53
CA ALA A 13 -7.91 -23.59 7.21
C ALA A 13 -6.82 -22.99 8.11
N PRO A 14 -5.78 -22.33 7.59
CA PRO A 14 -4.87 -21.60 8.46
C PRO A 14 -5.70 -20.50 9.15
N LEU A 15 -5.93 -20.67 10.45
CA LEU A 15 -6.44 -19.64 11.35
C LEU A 15 -5.46 -18.47 11.31
N ILE A 16 -5.76 -17.48 10.47
CA ILE A 16 -5.08 -16.19 10.52
C ILE A 16 -6.11 -15.19 11.00
N ALA A 17 -6.41 -15.33 12.29
CA ALA A 17 -6.72 -14.25 13.22
C ALA A 17 -6.02 -14.69 14.51
N SER A 18 -4.81 -14.19 14.74
CA SER A 18 -4.17 -14.30 16.04
C SER A 18 -5.08 -13.72 17.12
N ASN A 19 -4.96 -14.14 18.39
CA ASN A 19 -5.67 -13.51 19.51
C ASN A 19 -5.21 -12.05 19.79
N THR A 20 -4.59 -11.41 18.79
CA THR A 20 -4.05 -10.05 18.80
C THR A 20 -5.19 -9.08 18.58
N ALA A 21 -5.39 -8.18 19.55
CA ALA A 21 -6.25 -7.02 19.42
C ALA A 21 -5.35 -5.78 19.26
N PHE A 22 -5.70 -4.90 18.33
CA PHE A 22 -5.03 -3.61 18.21
C PHE A 22 -5.85 -2.52 18.91
N PRO A 23 -5.20 -1.51 19.50
CA PRO A 23 -5.89 -0.38 20.11
C PRO A 23 -6.41 0.59 19.05
N GLY A 24 -7.33 1.47 19.47
CA GLY A 24 -7.73 2.64 18.70
C GLY A 24 -9.14 2.59 18.17
N ILE A 25 -9.36 3.28 17.06
CA ILE A 25 -10.69 3.46 16.49
C ILE A 25 -11.31 2.12 16.07
N PRO A 26 -12.63 1.95 16.22
CA PRO A 26 -13.32 0.82 15.60
C PRO A 26 -13.22 0.96 14.08
N ILE A 27 -13.02 -0.15 13.38
CA ILE A 27 -13.06 -0.20 11.91
C ILE A 27 -14.23 -1.09 11.48
N GLY A 28 -14.35 -2.27 12.07
CA GLY A 28 -15.29 -3.26 11.59
C GLY A 28 -15.30 -4.53 12.41
N ARG A 29 -15.63 -5.65 11.76
CA ARG A 29 -15.71 -6.97 12.38
C ARG A 29 -14.96 -8.00 11.53
N SER A 30 -14.20 -8.88 12.18
CA SER A 30 -13.60 -10.04 11.53
C SER A 30 -14.69 -10.97 11.01
N LEU A 31 -14.57 -11.39 9.76
CA LEU A 31 -15.41 -12.42 9.15
C LEU A 31 -14.92 -13.83 9.46
N LEU A 32 -13.72 -13.96 10.05
CA LEU A 32 -13.16 -15.25 10.43
C LEU A 32 -13.64 -15.70 11.82
N ASP A 33 -13.68 -14.79 12.79
CA ASP A 33 -14.05 -15.11 14.18
C ASP A 33 -15.18 -14.25 14.77
N GLY A 34 -15.66 -13.24 14.03
CA GLY A 34 -16.75 -12.38 14.45
C GLY A 34 -16.38 -11.32 15.49
N ARG A 35 -15.12 -11.14 15.85
CA ARG A 35 -14.71 -10.13 16.82
C ARG A 35 -14.63 -8.74 16.21
N ALA A 36 -14.77 -7.72 17.04
CA ALA A 36 -14.59 -6.33 16.62
C ALA A 36 -13.12 -6.06 16.29
N PHE A 37 -12.88 -5.46 15.12
CA PHE A 37 -11.56 -5.06 14.65
C PHE A 37 -11.39 -3.55 14.84
N HIS A 38 -10.35 -3.19 15.59
CA HIS A 38 -9.95 -1.81 15.89
C HIS A 38 -8.53 -1.61 15.38
N LEU A 39 -8.17 -0.40 14.96
CA LEU A 39 -6.79 -0.07 14.60
C LEU A 39 -6.58 1.44 14.50
N SER A 40 -5.82 2.00 15.44
CA SER A 40 -5.11 3.27 15.29
C SER A 40 -3.61 3.01 15.32
N PRO A 41 -2.92 3.03 14.16
CA PRO A 41 -1.52 2.60 14.06
C PRO A 41 -0.57 3.27 15.05
N VAL A 42 -0.76 4.56 15.31
CA VAL A 42 0.07 5.36 16.23
C VAL A 42 -0.09 4.94 17.70
N LEU A 43 -1.18 4.27 18.05
CA LEU A 43 -1.45 3.76 19.39
C LEU A 43 -0.92 2.33 19.60
N THR A 44 -0.55 1.64 18.52
CA THR A 44 0.04 0.29 18.57
C THR A 44 1.50 0.37 18.98
N ASP A 45 1.96 -0.60 19.77
CA ASP A 45 3.37 -0.68 20.19
C ASP A 45 4.30 -0.74 18.96
N ALA A 46 5.35 0.10 18.96
CA ALA A 46 6.32 0.18 17.87
C ALA A 46 7.11 -1.12 17.65
N ALA A 47 7.15 -2.03 18.64
CA ALA A 47 7.70 -3.37 18.48
C ALA A 47 6.81 -4.28 17.62
N ILE A 48 5.49 -4.02 17.58
CA ILE A 48 4.50 -4.78 16.80
C ILE A 48 4.32 -4.13 15.44
N LEU A 49 4.11 -2.82 15.43
CA LEU A 49 3.86 -2.04 14.23
C LEU A 49 4.88 -0.90 14.16
N PRO A 50 6.09 -1.16 13.65
CA PRO A 50 7.11 -0.16 13.56
C PRO A 50 6.63 1.08 12.80
N ALA A 51 5.94 0.96 11.66
CA ALA A 51 5.51 2.08 10.83
C ALA A 51 3.99 2.20 10.68
N THR A 52 3.49 3.43 10.58
CA THR A 52 2.06 3.73 10.55
C THR A 52 1.51 4.02 9.14
N ASN A 53 2.32 3.75 8.11
CA ASN A 53 1.95 3.97 6.71
C ASN A 53 1.00 2.86 6.24
N SER A 54 -0.05 3.22 5.52
CA SER A 54 -1.07 2.27 5.05
C SER A 54 -1.32 2.35 3.56
N LEU A 55 -1.65 1.20 2.98
CA LEU A 55 -1.99 1.02 1.58
C LEU A 55 -3.40 0.45 1.42
N ALA A 56 -4.23 1.13 0.66
CA ALA A 56 -5.56 0.70 0.25
C ALA A 56 -5.56 0.26 -1.21
N LEU A 57 -6.00 -0.98 -1.45
CA LEU A 57 -6.12 -1.56 -2.79
C LEU A 57 -7.53 -2.08 -3.02
N GLY A 58 -8.04 -1.95 -4.24
CA GLY A 58 -9.32 -2.52 -4.60
C GLY A 58 -9.87 -1.94 -5.89
N GLY A 59 -10.55 -2.77 -6.68
CA GLY A 59 -11.26 -2.34 -7.87
C GLY A 59 -12.40 -1.37 -7.54
N LEU A 60 -13.03 -0.84 -8.59
CA LEU A 60 -14.15 0.10 -8.46
C LEU A 60 -15.30 -0.52 -7.63
N GLY A 61 -15.82 0.26 -6.69
CA GLY A 61 -16.92 -0.18 -5.80
C GLY A 61 -16.53 -1.21 -4.73
N SER A 62 -15.24 -1.44 -4.49
CA SER A 62 -14.76 -2.33 -3.41
C SER A 62 -14.99 -1.77 -1.99
N GLY A 63 -15.25 -0.46 -1.85
CA GLY A 63 -15.38 0.21 -0.55
C GLY A 63 -14.07 0.74 0.04
N LYS A 64 -12.97 0.76 -0.73
CA LYS A 64 -11.66 1.30 -0.30
C LYS A 64 -11.72 2.76 0.19
N SER A 65 -12.33 3.64 -0.61
CA SER A 65 -12.49 5.09 -0.34
C SER A 65 -13.39 5.30 0.88
N THR A 66 -14.51 4.57 0.97
CA THR A 66 -15.41 4.56 2.14
C THR A 66 -14.67 4.19 3.43
N THR A 67 -13.85 3.14 3.38
CA THR A 67 -13.06 2.68 4.54
C THR A 67 -12.00 3.72 4.92
N ALA A 68 -11.28 4.29 3.95
CA ALA A 68 -10.28 5.33 4.19
C ALA A 68 -10.90 6.59 4.82
N LYS A 69 -12.00 7.11 4.24
CA LYS A 69 -12.76 8.25 4.76
C LYS A 69 -13.25 8.02 6.18
N THR A 70 -13.80 6.84 6.45
CA THR A 70 -14.29 6.46 7.78
C THR A 70 -13.16 6.42 8.81
N ARG A 71 -12.01 5.83 8.46
CA ARG A 71 -10.83 5.83 9.32
C ARG A 71 -10.37 7.24 9.64
N ILE A 72 -10.15 8.08 8.62
CA ILE A 72 -9.68 9.46 8.83
C ILE A 72 -10.68 10.26 9.66
N ARG A 73 -11.99 10.11 9.41
CA ARG A 73 -13.03 10.74 10.21
C ARG A 73 -12.93 10.37 11.69
N ARG A 74 -12.83 9.08 11.99
CA ARG A 74 -12.74 8.57 13.36
C ARG A 74 -11.43 8.97 14.03
N GLU A 75 -10.30 8.93 13.33
CA GLU A 75 -9.00 9.40 13.87
C GLU A 75 -9.04 10.89 14.25
N ILE A 76 -9.70 11.73 13.44
CA ILE A 76 -9.85 13.15 13.75
C ILE A 76 -10.75 13.35 14.98
N LEU A 77 -11.90 12.67 15.04
CA LEU A 77 -12.88 12.85 16.11
C LEU A 77 -12.44 12.24 17.45
N ASP A 78 -11.86 11.05 17.42
CA ASP A 78 -11.58 10.25 18.63
C ASP A 78 -10.18 10.54 19.17
N ASN A 79 -9.22 10.84 18.28
CA ASN A 79 -7.80 11.01 18.66
C ASN A 79 -7.25 12.43 18.39
N ALA A 80 -8.08 13.37 17.94
CA ALA A 80 -7.66 14.74 17.60
C ALA A 80 -6.49 14.80 16.60
N HIS A 81 -6.49 13.85 15.65
CA HIS A 81 -5.54 13.88 14.54
C HIS A 81 -5.90 14.97 13.52
N GLN A 82 -4.96 15.28 12.63
CA GLN A 82 -5.22 16.12 11.47
C GLN A 82 -4.98 15.37 10.16
N ALA A 83 -5.67 15.76 9.10
CA ALA A 83 -5.46 15.16 7.78
C ALA A 83 -5.28 16.21 6.67
N VAL A 84 -4.39 15.91 5.73
CA VAL A 84 -4.32 16.55 4.42
C VAL A 84 -4.62 15.49 3.38
N VAL A 85 -5.57 15.77 2.49
CA VAL A 85 -6.01 14.88 1.42
C VAL A 85 -5.62 15.49 0.10
N ILE A 86 -5.00 14.69 -0.76
CA ILE A 86 -4.85 14.98 -2.18
C ILE A 86 -5.95 14.19 -2.89
N ASP A 87 -7.06 14.88 -3.20
CA ASP A 87 -8.30 14.30 -3.74
C ASP A 87 -8.24 14.37 -5.28
N SER A 88 -7.70 13.29 -5.85
CA SER A 88 -7.49 13.14 -7.29
C SER A 88 -8.66 12.37 -7.91
N PHE A 89 -9.36 12.99 -8.88
CA PHE A 89 -10.29 12.35 -9.81
C PHE A 89 -11.35 11.44 -9.17
N GLY A 90 -12.28 12.02 -8.42
CA GLY A 90 -13.48 11.33 -7.95
C GLY A 90 -14.37 10.79 -9.09
N GLU A 91 -15.29 9.88 -8.76
CA GLU A 91 -16.33 9.40 -9.69
C GLU A 91 -17.29 10.53 -10.15
N ASP A 92 -17.36 11.62 -9.38
CA ASP A 92 -18.17 12.81 -9.65
C ASP A 92 -17.29 13.96 -10.21
N THR A 93 -17.60 14.41 -11.43
CA THR A 93 -16.93 15.54 -12.09
C THR A 93 -17.28 16.93 -11.52
N ALA A 94 -18.22 17.04 -10.57
CA ALA A 94 -18.66 18.32 -10.03
C ALA A 94 -17.91 18.75 -8.75
N SER A 95 -17.47 17.81 -7.93
CA SER A 95 -16.71 18.06 -6.69
C SER A 95 -15.96 16.83 -6.21
N GLY A 96 -14.81 17.04 -5.57
CA GLY A 96 -13.98 15.99 -4.99
C GLY A 96 -14.73 15.08 -4.02
N GLU A 97 -14.32 13.82 -4.00
CA GLU A 97 -14.93 12.74 -3.23
C GLU A 97 -14.86 12.94 -1.71
N TRP A 98 -13.90 13.72 -1.24
CA TRP A 98 -13.67 14.03 0.17
C TRP A 98 -14.39 15.30 0.62
N ALA A 99 -14.93 16.10 -0.31
CA ALA A 99 -15.51 17.41 0.01
C ALA A 99 -16.65 17.37 1.06
N PRO A 100 -17.62 16.44 1.01
CA PRO A 100 -18.66 16.35 2.04
C PRO A 100 -18.08 16.05 3.43
N LEU A 101 -17.14 15.11 3.51
CA LEU A 101 -16.49 14.74 4.76
C LEU A 101 -15.69 15.91 5.33
N VAL A 102 -14.88 16.57 4.51
CA VAL A 102 -14.05 17.71 4.89
C VAL A 102 -14.90 18.82 5.51
N ARG A 103 -16.01 19.17 4.85
CA ARG A 103 -16.94 20.19 5.36
C ARG A 103 -17.60 19.78 6.67
N SER A 104 -17.96 18.50 6.82
CA SER A 104 -18.59 17.98 8.05
C SER A 104 -17.67 18.06 9.28
N LEU A 105 -16.35 18.05 9.07
CA LEU A 105 -15.34 18.12 10.12
C LEU A 105 -14.82 19.55 10.37
N GLY A 106 -15.47 20.57 9.78
CA GLY A 106 -15.00 21.97 9.88
C GLY A 106 -13.69 22.23 9.15
N GLY A 107 -13.32 21.36 8.21
CA GLY A 107 -12.15 21.50 7.36
C GLY A 107 -12.41 22.39 6.13
N ARG A 108 -11.38 22.50 5.27
CA ARG A 108 -11.45 23.32 4.05
C ARG A 108 -11.10 22.51 2.81
N VAL A 109 -11.90 22.69 1.76
CA VAL A 109 -11.64 22.16 0.41
C VAL A 109 -10.98 23.28 -0.40
N ILE A 110 -9.86 22.94 -1.02
CA ILE A 110 -9.03 23.82 -1.84
C ILE A 110 -9.14 23.30 -3.27
N GLU A 111 -10.02 23.90 -4.07
CA GLU A 111 -10.24 23.50 -5.46
C GLU A 111 -9.13 24.07 -6.35
N ALA A 112 -8.49 23.24 -7.17
CA ALA A 112 -7.49 23.70 -8.12
C ALA A 112 -8.05 24.78 -9.05
N GLY A 113 -7.34 25.90 -9.16
CA GLY A 113 -7.75 27.08 -9.96
C GLY A 113 -8.62 28.09 -9.21
N SER A 114 -9.16 27.76 -8.02
CA SER A 114 -9.88 28.72 -7.16
C SER A 114 -8.98 29.33 -6.08
N PHE A 115 -8.02 28.55 -5.60
CA PHE A 115 -7.02 28.94 -4.61
C PHE A 115 -5.63 28.87 -5.24
N THR A 116 -4.83 29.89 -4.98
CA THR A 116 -3.47 29.99 -5.50
C THR A 116 -2.47 29.75 -4.38
N LEU A 117 -1.71 28.66 -4.50
CA LEU A 117 -0.62 28.37 -3.57
C LEU A 117 0.56 29.28 -3.92
N ASN A 118 1.19 29.93 -2.94
CA ASN A 118 2.37 30.77 -3.22
C ASN A 118 3.68 29.96 -3.15
N PRO A 119 4.31 29.59 -4.30
CA PRO A 119 5.58 28.85 -4.30
C PRO A 119 6.78 29.71 -3.87
N CYS A 120 6.63 31.04 -3.84
CA CYS A 120 7.69 31.99 -3.48
C CYS A 120 7.61 32.46 -2.01
N SER A 121 6.72 31.86 -1.20
CA SER A 121 6.56 32.19 0.21
C SER A 121 7.90 32.13 0.97
N ASP A 122 8.09 33.09 1.87
CA ASP A 122 9.24 33.20 2.77
C ASP A 122 9.20 32.20 3.94
N LEU A 123 8.04 31.56 4.16
CA LEU A 123 7.91 30.44 5.11
C LEU A 123 8.69 29.20 4.63
N PHE A 124 8.97 29.09 3.34
CA PHE A 124 9.86 28.05 2.83
C PHE A 124 11.33 28.36 3.14
N PRO A 125 12.11 27.39 3.65
CA PRO A 125 13.56 27.53 3.71
C PRO A 125 14.12 27.90 2.34
N ARG A 126 15.10 28.82 2.27
CA ARG A 126 15.62 29.36 1.00
C ARG A 126 15.96 28.29 -0.05
N ALA A 127 16.63 27.21 0.35
CA ALA A 127 17.01 26.13 -0.54
C ALA A 127 15.79 25.33 -1.06
N VAL A 128 14.79 25.15 -0.21
CA VAL A 128 13.52 24.47 -0.55
C VAL A 128 12.72 25.32 -1.53
N ARG A 129 12.63 26.63 -1.28
CA ARG A 129 11.97 27.59 -2.18
C ARG A 129 12.60 27.55 -3.57
N GLU A 130 13.93 27.60 -3.64
CA GLU A 130 14.65 27.49 -4.91
C GLU A 130 14.38 26.15 -5.60
N GLN A 131 14.44 25.03 -4.87
CA GLN A 131 14.15 23.72 -5.42
C GLN A 131 12.71 23.59 -5.95
N LEU A 132 11.72 24.09 -5.21
CA LEU A 132 10.32 24.09 -5.64
C LEU A 132 10.16 24.84 -6.96
N VAL A 133 10.69 26.05 -7.06
CA VAL A 133 10.60 26.84 -8.30
C VAL A 133 11.31 26.14 -9.46
N ARG A 134 12.47 25.51 -9.21
CA ARG A 134 13.14 24.68 -10.22
C ARG A 134 12.26 23.51 -10.67
N SER A 135 11.59 22.83 -9.74
CA SER A 135 10.65 21.76 -10.05
C SER A 135 9.46 22.25 -10.89
N LEU A 136 8.92 23.45 -10.61
CA LEU A 136 7.87 24.06 -11.43
C LEU A 136 8.38 24.32 -12.85
N ILE A 137 9.56 24.93 -13.01
CA ILE A 137 10.17 25.16 -14.33
C ILE A 137 10.34 23.85 -15.09
N THR A 138 10.93 22.82 -14.45
CA THR A 138 11.14 21.51 -15.07
C THR A 138 9.82 20.82 -15.45
N ALA A 139 8.75 21.02 -14.69
CA ALA A 139 7.45 20.41 -14.98
C ALA A 139 6.85 20.90 -16.30
N VAL A 140 7.07 22.17 -16.66
CA VAL A 140 6.50 22.76 -17.89
C VAL A 140 7.49 22.89 -19.03
N GLU A 141 8.78 23.05 -18.74
CA GLU A 141 9.86 23.22 -19.70
C GLU A 141 11.19 22.64 -19.16
N PRO A 142 11.42 21.31 -19.28
CA PRO A 142 12.61 20.65 -18.76
C PRO A 142 13.93 21.22 -19.27
N GLY A 143 13.94 21.81 -20.48
CA GLY A 143 15.12 22.39 -21.11
C GLY A 143 15.50 23.79 -20.61
N ALA A 144 14.65 24.45 -19.82
CA ALA A 144 14.85 25.85 -19.42
C ALA A 144 15.91 26.04 -18.32
N LEU A 145 16.37 24.98 -17.64
CA LEU A 145 17.31 25.06 -16.51
C LEU A 145 18.74 24.63 -16.87
N THR A 146 19.48 25.52 -17.54
CA THR A 146 20.95 25.43 -17.69
C THR A 146 21.68 25.87 -16.40
N HIS A 147 23.00 25.70 -16.35
CA HIS A 147 23.79 26.18 -15.20
C HIS A 147 23.74 27.71 -15.06
N GLN A 148 23.68 28.44 -16.18
CA GLN A 148 23.52 29.89 -16.19
C GLN A 148 22.12 30.29 -15.72
N ALA A 149 21.09 29.61 -16.24
CA ALA A 149 19.70 29.85 -15.89
C ALA A 149 19.42 29.59 -14.40
N ALA A 150 20.02 28.52 -13.84
CA ALA A 150 19.96 28.25 -12.41
C ALA A 150 20.59 29.38 -11.58
N HIS A 151 21.70 29.95 -12.05
CA HIS A 151 22.32 31.09 -11.37
C HIS A 151 21.47 32.36 -11.45
N ALA A 152 20.89 32.66 -12.62
CA ALA A 152 19.98 33.80 -12.79
C ALA A 152 18.74 33.65 -11.91
N LEU A 153 18.17 32.44 -11.82
CA LEU A 153 17.06 32.14 -10.93
C LEU A 153 17.43 32.35 -9.45
N GLN A 154 18.60 31.88 -9.03
CA GLN A 154 19.07 32.09 -7.67
C GLN A 154 19.25 33.58 -7.32
N HIS A 155 19.73 34.38 -8.28
CA HIS A 155 19.83 35.84 -8.16
C HIS A 155 18.45 36.49 -8.04
N ALA A 156 17.52 36.13 -8.94
CA ALA A 156 16.16 36.65 -8.94
C ALA A 156 15.39 36.29 -7.65
N LEU A 157 15.56 35.08 -7.11
CA LEU A 157 14.96 34.65 -5.83
C LEU A 157 15.47 35.42 -4.61
N ALA A 158 16.57 36.18 -4.72
CA ALA A 158 17.04 37.08 -3.66
C ALA A 158 16.43 38.49 -3.77
N HIS A 159 15.74 38.80 -4.88
CA HIS A 159 15.14 40.09 -5.10
C HIS A 159 13.91 40.31 -4.20
N PRO A 160 13.66 41.53 -3.66
CA PRO A 160 12.53 41.79 -2.77
C PRO A 160 11.15 41.51 -3.38
N LYS A 161 11.03 41.57 -4.71
CA LYS A 161 9.79 41.22 -5.44
C LYS A 161 9.53 39.71 -5.51
N ALA A 162 10.53 38.85 -5.27
CA ALA A 162 10.39 37.39 -5.35
C ALA A 162 9.65 36.79 -4.13
N THR A 163 8.61 37.47 -3.66
CA THR A 163 7.63 37.00 -2.68
C THR A 163 6.38 36.42 -3.33
N SER A 164 6.22 36.61 -4.64
CA SER A 164 5.16 36.02 -5.48
C SER A 164 5.77 35.54 -6.79
N LEU A 165 5.02 34.69 -7.53
CA LEU A 165 5.51 34.18 -8.81
C LEU A 165 5.66 35.28 -9.86
N ASN A 166 4.69 36.21 -9.92
CA ASN A 166 4.76 37.38 -10.80
C ASN A 166 5.99 38.25 -10.50
N GLY A 167 6.25 38.54 -9.22
CA GLY A 167 7.40 39.34 -8.84
C GLY A 167 8.75 38.63 -9.04
N LEU A 168 8.76 37.29 -9.06
CA LEU A 168 9.93 36.51 -9.46
C LEU A 168 10.16 36.57 -10.97
N VAL A 169 9.12 36.48 -11.79
CA VAL A 169 9.21 36.66 -13.25
C VAL A 169 9.73 38.06 -13.57
N ASP A 170 9.21 39.10 -12.92
CA ASP A 170 9.72 40.47 -13.05
C ASP A 170 11.21 40.58 -12.73
N ALA A 171 11.67 39.91 -11.66
CA ALA A 171 13.06 39.91 -11.25
C ALA A 171 14.00 39.13 -12.20
N LEU A 172 13.46 38.18 -12.97
CA LEU A 172 14.20 37.48 -14.04
C LEU A 172 14.29 38.32 -15.31
N VAL A 173 13.21 39.04 -15.67
CA VAL A 173 13.15 39.86 -16.89
C VAL A 173 13.94 41.16 -16.72
N ALA A 174 13.86 41.79 -15.55
CA ALA A 174 14.54 43.04 -15.23
C ALA A 174 15.40 42.91 -13.94
N PRO A 175 16.49 42.11 -13.98
CA PRO A 175 17.37 41.92 -12.84
C PRO A 175 18.21 43.17 -12.54
N GLU A 176 18.53 43.38 -11.27
CA GLU A 176 19.54 44.36 -10.85
C GLU A 176 20.95 43.77 -10.98
N ASP A 177 21.95 44.65 -11.09
CA ASP A 177 23.36 44.25 -11.09
C ASP A 177 23.73 43.47 -9.81
N GLY A 178 24.46 42.37 -9.98
CA GLY A 178 24.98 41.57 -8.88
C GLY A 178 26.47 41.29 -9.05
N ARG A 179 26.87 40.03 -8.81
CA ARG A 179 28.21 39.56 -9.21
C ARG A 179 28.41 39.59 -10.74
N TRP A 180 27.32 39.55 -11.48
CA TRP A 180 27.27 39.69 -12.93
C TRP A 180 26.43 40.91 -13.31
N PRO A 181 26.72 41.57 -14.45
CA PRO A 181 25.89 42.66 -14.95
C PRO A 181 24.46 42.21 -15.27
N ALA A 182 23.49 43.09 -15.05
CA ALA A 182 22.07 42.87 -15.33
C ALA A 182 21.83 42.31 -16.74
N ALA A 183 22.50 42.85 -17.76
CA ALA A 183 22.38 42.39 -19.14
C ALA A 183 22.70 40.89 -19.32
N LYS A 184 23.70 40.36 -18.61
CA LYS A 184 24.02 38.92 -18.63
C LYS A 184 22.99 38.10 -17.84
N LEU A 185 22.52 38.64 -16.73
CA LEU A 185 21.51 37.98 -15.91
C LEU A 185 20.17 37.87 -16.65
N THR A 186 19.79 38.90 -17.43
CA THR A 186 18.62 38.87 -18.32
C THR A 186 18.76 37.79 -19.39
N GLU A 187 19.91 37.73 -20.07
CA GLU A 187 20.20 36.68 -21.08
C GLU A 187 20.09 35.28 -20.47
N TRP A 188 20.62 35.08 -19.27
CA TRP A 188 20.57 33.78 -18.59
C TRP A 188 19.19 33.44 -18.01
N GLY A 189 18.42 34.46 -17.62
CA GLY A 189 17.10 34.33 -17.01
C GLY A 189 15.95 34.16 -18.00
N GLU A 190 16.18 34.37 -19.30
CA GLU A 190 15.15 34.32 -20.35
C GLU A 190 14.39 32.99 -20.37
N GLY A 191 15.12 31.85 -20.38
CA GLY A 191 14.51 30.52 -20.38
C GLY A 191 13.60 30.26 -19.17
N PRO A 192 14.09 30.43 -17.92
CA PRO A 192 13.26 30.35 -16.72
C PRO A 192 12.08 31.32 -16.71
N ALA A 193 12.25 32.57 -17.18
CA ALA A 193 11.17 33.55 -17.21
C ALA A 193 10.04 33.09 -18.15
N ILE A 194 10.38 32.62 -19.36
CA ILE A 194 9.40 32.09 -20.32
C ILE A 194 8.73 30.81 -19.79
N ALA A 195 9.48 29.95 -19.10
CA ALA A 195 8.91 28.76 -18.49
C ALA A 195 7.89 29.12 -17.39
N LEU A 196 8.26 30.05 -16.49
CA LEU A 196 7.38 30.50 -15.42
C LEU A 196 6.18 31.31 -15.93
N SER A 197 6.29 31.99 -17.08
CA SER A 197 5.17 32.74 -17.65
C SER A 197 3.99 31.85 -18.04
N ARG A 198 4.19 30.54 -18.21
CA ARG A 198 3.07 29.59 -18.37
C ARG A 198 2.09 29.58 -17.20
N TYR A 199 2.57 29.88 -15.99
CA TYR A 199 1.75 29.94 -14.77
C TYR A 199 1.18 31.33 -14.50
N THR A 200 1.71 32.39 -15.12
CA THR A 200 1.29 33.79 -14.85
C THR A 200 0.51 34.42 -16.00
N GLU A 201 0.75 33.97 -17.23
CA GLU A 201 0.12 34.50 -18.46
C GLU A 201 -0.39 33.39 -19.39
N GLY A 202 0.07 32.15 -19.19
CA GLY A 202 -0.24 31.02 -20.06
C GLY A 202 -1.44 30.18 -19.62
N SER A 203 -1.44 28.92 -20.07
CA SER A 203 -2.52 27.96 -19.86
C SER A 203 -2.65 27.44 -18.42
N LEU A 204 -1.71 27.77 -17.53
CA LEU A 204 -1.68 27.35 -16.13
C LEU A 204 -1.89 28.52 -15.16
N THR A 205 -2.45 29.63 -15.64
CA THR A 205 -2.91 30.75 -14.81
C THR A 205 -3.97 30.32 -13.81
N GLY A 206 -4.02 30.99 -12.67
CA GLY A 206 -4.89 30.68 -11.54
C GLY A 206 -4.37 29.60 -10.59
N LEU A 207 -3.19 29.02 -10.83
CA LEU A 207 -2.59 28.02 -9.92
C LEU A 207 -1.68 28.64 -8.86
N PHE A 208 -0.86 29.63 -9.23
CA PHE A 208 0.23 30.16 -8.39
C PHE A 208 0.38 31.69 -8.46
N ASP A 209 -0.39 32.37 -9.31
CA ASP A 209 -0.22 33.76 -9.75
C ASP A 209 -1.30 34.72 -9.23
N GLY A 210 -2.19 34.24 -8.37
CA GLY A 210 -3.25 35.06 -7.77
C GLY A 210 -2.69 36.18 -6.90
N GLN A 211 -3.41 37.32 -6.85
CA GLN A 211 -3.01 38.47 -6.04
C GLN A 211 -2.93 38.13 -4.53
N ASP A 212 -3.79 37.21 -4.08
CA ASP A 212 -3.85 36.71 -2.70
C ASP A 212 -3.17 35.35 -2.53
N ALA A 213 -2.24 35.00 -3.43
CA ALA A 213 -1.52 33.73 -3.36
C ALA A 213 -0.83 33.59 -2.00
N SER A 214 -1.16 32.52 -1.29
CA SER A 214 -0.72 32.28 0.08
C SER A 214 -0.48 30.79 0.32
N LEU A 215 0.03 30.45 1.50
CA LEU A 215 0.11 29.06 1.92
C LEU A 215 -1.18 28.68 2.65
N PRO A 216 -1.68 27.44 2.48
CA PRO A 216 -2.85 26.95 3.20
C PRO A 216 -2.69 26.97 4.72
N GLU A 217 -3.81 27.02 5.44
CA GLU A 217 -3.85 26.95 6.90
C GLU A 217 -3.22 25.64 7.41
N THR A 218 -2.60 25.65 8.59
CA THR A 218 -1.88 24.48 9.12
C THR A 218 -2.54 23.82 10.32
N ASP A 219 -3.57 24.44 10.90
CA ASP A 219 -4.23 23.99 12.13
C ASP A 219 -5.70 23.54 11.94
N LEU A 220 -6.14 23.33 10.70
CA LEU A 220 -7.48 22.78 10.44
C LEU A 220 -7.53 21.25 10.68
N PRO A 221 -8.67 20.69 11.13
CA PRO A 221 -8.81 19.24 11.34
C PRO A 221 -8.56 18.43 10.07
N ILE A 222 -9.03 18.96 8.93
CA ILE A 222 -8.80 18.35 7.62
C ILE A 222 -8.75 19.39 6.52
N LEU A 223 -7.83 19.17 5.58
CA LEU A 223 -7.69 19.91 4.33
C LEU A 223 -7.77 18.95 3.16
N SER A 224 -8.49 19.33 2.10
CA SER A 224 -8.49 18.57 0.84
C SER A 224 -8.09 19.46 -0.32
N PHE A 225 -7.10 19.03 -1.09
CA PHE A 225 -6.75 19.60 -2.39
C PHE A 225 -7.50 18.84 -3.48
N ASP A 226 -8.50 19.48 -4.06
CA ASP A 226 -9.44 18.88 -5.01
C ASP A 226 -9.01 19.15 -6.46
N PHE A 227 -8.71 18.08 -7.20
CA PHE A 227 -8.37 18.12 -8.63
C PHE A 227 -9.46 17.63 -9.55
N SER A 228 -10.67 17.36 -9.06
CA SER A 228 -11.79 16.83 -9.85
C SER A 228 -12.11 17.66 -11.10
N ARG A 229 -11.81 18.96 -11.08
CA ARG A 229 -12.00 19.88 -12.22
C ARG A 229 -10.86 19.93 -13.23
N LEU A 230 -9.72 19.32 -12.94
CA LEU A 230 -8.61 19.25 -13.87
C LEU A 230 -8.78 18.03 -14.79
N ASP A 231 -8.25 18.12 -16.01
CA ASP A 231 -8.08 16.93 -16.86
C ASP A 231 -7.02 16.00 -16.22
N ARG A 232 -7.22 14.68 -16.32
CA ARG A 232 -6.30 13.64 -15.84
C ARG A 232 -4.90 13.76 -16.42
N ASN A 233 -4.79 14.28 -17.64
CA ASN A 233 -3.50 14.51 -18.31
C ASN A 233 -3.05 15.97 -18.21
N SER A 234 -3.63 16.76 -17.31
CA SER A 234 -3.31 18.18 -17.18
C SER A 234 -1.84 18.38 -16.78
N PRO A 235 -1.09 19.24 -17.47
CA PRO A 235 0.28 19.60 -17.08
C PRO A 235 0.33 20.39 -15.75
N ALA A 236 -0.82 20.76 -15.18
CA ALA A 236 -0.93 21.36 -13.85
C ALA A 236 -0.59 20.38 -12.72
N ILE A 237 -0.92 19.10 -12.88
CA ILE A 237 -0.89 18.10 -11.79
C ILE A 237 0.51 17.96 -11.20
N PRO A 238 1.59 17.75 -11.99
CA PRO A 238 2.93 17.61 -11.41
C PRO A 238 3.38 18.86 -10.63
N SER A 239 2.96 20.03 -11.09
CA SER A 239 3.27 21.31 -10.47
C SER A 239 2.57 21.48 -9.12
N LEU A 240 1.26 21.19 -9.07
CA LEU A 240 0.47 21.19 -7.84
C LEU A 240 1.00 20.15 -6.85
N MET A 241 1.36 18.97 -7.34
CA MET A 241 2.00 17.92 -6.53
C MET A 241 3.28 18.39 -5.88
N ALA A 242 4.20 18.98 -6.63
CA ALA A 242 5.44 19.52 -6.05
C ALA A 242 5.15 20.60 -5.00
N ALA A 243 4.21 21.51 -5.27
CA ALA A 243 3.86 22.61 -4.37
C ALA A 243 3.19 22.16 -3.07
N ILE A 244 2.14 21.33 -3.17
CA ILE A 244 1.39 20.79 -2.01
C ILE A 244 2.31 19.94 -1.15
N SER A 245 3.09 19.08 -1.78
CA SER A 245 4.07 18.25 -1.13
C SER A 245 5.14 19.05 -0.36
N CYS A 246 5.67 20.11 -0.99
CA CYS A 246 6.64 21.01 -0.38
C CYS A 246 6.04 21.74 0.83
N TRP A 247 4.82 22.26 0.69
CA TRP A 247 4.06 22.87 1.78
C TRP A 247 3.81 21.89 2.93
N ALA A 248 3.33 20.68 2.60
CA ALA A 248 3.04 19.65 3.58
C ALA A 248 4.28 19.36 4.44
N GLU A 249 5.43 19.12 3.80
CA GLU A 249 6.64 18.76 4.51
C GLU A 249 7.30 19.91 5.28
N HIS A 250 7.44 21.08 4.64
CA HIS A 250 8.28 22.15 5.17
C HIS A 250 7.52 23.17 6.02
N VAL A 251 6.19 23.18 5.93
CA VAL A 251 5.34 24.15 6.61
C VAL A 251 4.34 23.43 7.51
N TRP A 252 3.44 22.63 6.93
CA TRP A 252 2.37 21.99 7.69
C TRP A 252 2.88 21.06 8.79
N LEU A 253 3.76 20.10 8.47
CA LEU A 253 4.31 19.17 9.47
C LEU A 253 5.06 19.86 10.63
N ARG A 254 5.58 21.08 10.39
CA ARG A 254 6.33 21.83 11.41
C ARG A 254 5.45 22.72 12.27
N GLN A 255 4.37 23.22 11.71
CA GLN A 255 3.50 24.21 12.35
C GLN A 255 2.26 23.61 12.99
N SER A 256 1.74 22.52 12.40
CA SER A 256 0.54 21.86 12.92
C SER A 256 0.72 21.48 14.38
N THR A 257 -0.33 21.66 15.15
CA THR A 257 -0.37 21.37 16.59
C THR A 257 -0.89 19.96 16.94
N ALA A 258 -1.28 19.16 15.94
CA ALA A 258 -1.87 17.83 16.15
C ALA A 258 -0.88 16.82 16.75
N VAL A 259 -1.43 15.88 17.53
CA VAL A 259 -0.66 14.77 18.13
C VAL A 259 -0.15 13.80 17.07
N HIS A 260 -0.91 13.63 15.98
CA HIS A 260 -0.56 12.82 14.82
C HIS A 260 -1.26 13.36 13.57
N ARG A 261 -0.68 13.11 12.40
CA ARG A 261 -1.13 13.64 11.11
C ARG A 261 -1.28 12.54 10.08
N HIS A 262 -2.18 12.74 9.13
CA HIS A 262 -2.42 11.85 8.00
C HIS A 262 -2.23 12.62 6.69
N LEU A 263 -1.37 12.13 5.81
CA LEU A 263 -1.31 12.58 4.42
C LEU A 263 -1.95 11.51 3.55
N VAL A 264 -3.16 11.79 3.07
CA VAL A 264 -3.94 10.87 2.25
C VAL A 264 -3.68 11.18 0.77
N LEU A 265 -3.26 10.16 0.02
CA LEU A 265 -3.00 10.25 -1.40
C LEU A 265 -4.03 9.39 -2.15
N GLU A 266 -5.07 10.01 -2.69
CA GLU A 266 -6.01 9.33 -3.60
C GLU A 266 -5.41 9.20 -4.99
N GLU A 267 -5.60 8.02 -5.57
CA GLU A 267 -5.15 7.64 -6.91
C GLU A 267 -3.66 7.95 -7.12
N ALA A 268 -2.85 7.59 -6.13
CA ALA A 268 -1.47 8.03 -5.97
C ALA A 268 -0.49 7.57 -7.07
N TRP A 269 -0.91 6.72 -8.02
CA TRP A 269 -0.02 6.16 -9.04
C TRP A 269 0.62 7.27 -9.91
N GLN A 270 -0.13 8.33 -10.25
CA GLN A 270 0.41 9.46 -11.01
C GLN A 270 1.56 10.16 -10.24
N ILE A 271 1.40 10.25 -8.92
CA ILE A 271 2.36 10.91 -8.04
C ILE A 271 3.59 10.03 -7.84
N LEU A 272 3.39 8.72 -7.65
CA LEU A 272 4.44 7.75 -7.41
C LEU A 272 5.30 7.46 -8.65
N LEU A 273 4.76 7.66 -9.86
CA LEU A 273 5.51 7.52 -11.12
C LEU A 273 6.39 8.74 -11.45
N SER A 274 6.11 9.91 -10.87
CA SER A 274 6.95 11.10 -11.06
C SER A 274 8.26 10.97 -10.28
N PRO A 275 9.45 11.06 -10.91
CA PRO A 275 10.72 10.92 -10.21
C PRO A 275 10.88 11.89 -9.04
N ALA A 276 10.58 13.17 -9.26
CA ALA A 276 10.74 14.22 -8.25
C ALA A 276 9.81 14.03 -7.04
N THR A 277 8.58 13.55 -7.26
CA THR A 277 7.61 13.35 -6.18
C THR A 277 7.80 11.99 -5.50
N SER A 278 8.25 10.96 -6.22
CA SER A 278 8.54 9.63 -5.66
C SER A 278 9.65 9.67 -4.60
N GLU A 279 10.71 10.45 -4.82
CA GLU A 279 11.82 10.61 -3.87
C GLU A 279 11.34 11.26 -2.58
N LEU A 280 10.47 12.26 -2.71
CA LEU A 280 9.85 12.90 -1.56
C LEU A 280 8.94 11.94 -0.81
N ILE A 281 8.02 11.25 -1.49
CA ILE A 281 7.13 10.29 -0.84
C ILE A 281 7.94 9.21 -0.14
N GLN A 282 9.00 8.70 -0.77
CA GLN A 282 9.89 7.74 -0.14
C GLN A 282 10.53 8.31 1.14
N ARG A 283 10.95 9.57 1.12
CA ARG A 283 11.51 10.26 2.29
C ARG A 283 10.47 10.46 3.38
N LEU A 284 9.23 10.80 3.05
CA LEU A 284 8.13 10.90 4.01
C LEU A 284 7.80 9.53 4.61
N LEU A 285 7.71 8.48 3.79
CA LEU A 285 7.50 7.09 4.25
C LEU A 285 8.59 6.65 5.24
N LYS A 286 9.87 6.93 4.94
CA LYS A 286 11.01 6.58 5.81
C LYS A 286 11.04 7.37 7.12
N ASN A 287 10.58 8.63 7.10
CA ASN A 287 10.64 9.53 8.25
C ASN A 287 9.29 9.71 8.96
N SER A 288 8.25 8.97 8.56
CA SER A 288 6.86 9.18 8.98
C SER A 288 6.71 9.18 10.51
N ARG A 289 7.41 8.27 11.18
CA ARG A 289 7.44 8.14 12.65
C ARG A 289 8.01 9.36 13.35
N LYS A 290 9.17 9.83 12.88
CA LYS A 290 9.82 11.02 13.45
C LYS A 290 8.97 12.26 13.24
N ALA A 291 8.17 12.27 12.18
CA ALA A 291 7.28 13.37 11.83
C ALA A 291 5.87 13.26 12.45
N ALA A 292 5.57 12.22 13.24
CA ALA A 292 4.20 11.93 13.70
C ALA A 292 3.19 12.00 12.54
N LEU A 293 3.51 11.29 11.46
CA LEU A 293 2.80 11.26 10.20
C LEU A 293 2.46 9.81 9.81
N SER A 294 1.27 9.60 9.31
CA SER A 294 0.87 8.43 8.53
C SER A 294 0.69 8.84 7.07
N LEU A 295 1.30 8.08 6.16
CA LEU A 295 0.93 8.17 4.75
C LEU A 295 -0.16 7.14 4.45
N ASP A 296 -1.33 7.59 4.03
CA ASP A 296 -2.47 6.74 3.67
C ASP A 296 -2.61 6.78 2.13
N VAL A 297 -2.13 5.74 1.45
CA VAL A 297 -2.12 5.66 -0.01
C VAL A 297 -3.32 4.85 -0.50
N VAL A 298 -4.13 5.42 -1.38
CA VAL A 298 -5.31 4.76 -1.94
C VAL A 298 -5.15 4.61 -3.45
N MET A 299 -5.29 3.37 -3.96
CA MET A 299 -5.19 3.08 -5.40
C MET A 299 -6.10 1.93 -5.82
N HIS A 300 -6.40 1.84 -7.12
CA HIS A 300 -7.22 0.77 -7.67
C HIS A 300 -6.46 -0.55 -7.77
N THR A 301 -5.31 -0.52 -8.44
CA THR A 301 -4.46 -1.69 -8.65
C THR A 301 -3.02 -1.35 -8.31
N LEU A 302 -2.26 -2.36 -7.91
CA LEU A 302 -0.83 -2.25 -7.72
C LEU A 302 -0.10 -2.20 -9.07
N SER A 303 -0.65 -2.86 -10.09
CA SER A 303 -0.11 -2.86 -11.47
C SER A 303 0.00 -1.46 -12.09
N ASP A 304 -0.82 -0.49 -11.65
CA ASP A 304 -0.73 0.91 -12.08
C ASP A 304 0.62 1.58 -11.76
N LEU A 305 1.37 1.06 -10.79
CA LEU A 305 2.71 1.54 -10.43
C LEU A 305 3.81 1.03 -11.38
N GLY A 306 3.50 0.06 -12.25
CA GLY A 306 4.50 -0.64 -13.03
C GLY A 306 5.51 -1.42 -12.17
N GLN A 307 6.67 -1.74 -12.75
CA GLN A 307 7.77 -2.41 -12.02
C GLN A 307 8.81 -1.39 -11.56
N GLY A 308 9.41 -1.63 -10.39
CA GLY A 308 10.56 -0.87 -9.88
C GLY A 308 10.25 -0.01 -8.65
N LYS A 309 10.91 1.15 -8.55
CA LYS A 309 10.93 1.97 -7.32
C LYS A 309 9.55 2.33 -6.78
N ALA A 310 8.57 2.62 -7.63
CA ALA A 310 7.22 2.96 -7.21
C ALA A 310 6.52 1.78 -6.51
N GLN A 311 6.67 0.56 -7.04
CA GLN A 311 6.15 -0.66 -6.42
C GLN A 311 6.89 -1.00 -5.12
N ASP A 312 8.20 -0.69 -5.03
CA ASP A 312 8.95 -0.85 -3.79
C ASP A 312 8.42 0.06 -2.66
N LEU A 313 7.79 1.20 -2.98
CA LEU A 313 7.16 2.06 -1.97
C LEU A 313 5.95 1.40 -1.32
N ALA A 314 5.22 0.55 -2.05
CA ALA A 314 4.12 -0.22 -1.48
C ALA A 314 4.60 -1.18 -0.37
N ARG A 315 5.84 -1.66 -0.45
CA ARG A 315 6.46 -2.50 0.60
C ARG A 315 6.81 -1.73 1.88
N LEU A 316 6.87 -0.40 1.82
CA LEU A 316 7.09 0.45 3.00
C LEU A 316 5.81 0.70 3.80
N CYS A 317 4.66 0.22 3.30
CA CYS A 317 3.40 0.22 4.03
C CYS A 317 3.30 -1.08 4.84
N GLU A 318 3.31 -0.96 6.17
CA GLU A 318 3.14 -2.11 7.07
C GLU A 318 1.67 -2.47 7.29
N ILE A 319 0.77 -1.57 6.92
CA ILE A 319 -0.67 -1.80 6.92
C ILE A 319 -1.13 -1.87 5.48
N ALA A 320 -1.88 -2.91 5.14
CA ALA A 320 -2.58 -2.98 3.87
C ALA A 320 -4.02 -3.43 4.09
N HIS A 321 -4.97 -2.81 3.39
CA HIS A 321 -6.32 -3.35 3.28
C HIS A 321 -6.69 -3.50 1.82
N VAL A 322 -6.96 -4.74 1.43
CA VAL A 322 -7.16 -5.17 0.05
C VAL A 322 -8.61 -5.58 -0.12
N GLY A 323 -9.40 -4.70 -0.73
CA GLY A 323 -10.76 -5.00 -1.17
C GLY A 323 -10.78 -5.88 -2.43
N ARG A 324 -11.95 -6.03 -3.03
CA ARG A 324 -12.13 -6.89 -4.21
C ARG A 324 -11.20 -6.48 -5.38
N LEU A 325 -10.42 -7.43 -5.88
CA LEU A 325 -9.55 -7.30 -7.06
C LEU A 325 -9.78 -8.47 -8.03
N GLY A 326 -9.40 -8.31 -9.30
CA GLY A 326 -9.38 -9.43 -10.25
C GLY A 326 -8.35 -10.50 -9.85
N PRO A 327 -8.51 -11.77 -10.27
CA PRO A 327 -7.64 -12.87 -9.85
C PRO A 327 -6.14 -12.65 -10.10
N GLU A 328 -5.79 -12.09 -11.26
CA GLU A 328 -4.39 -11.80 -11.61
C GLU A 328 -3.79 -10.74 -10.67
N GLU A 329 -4.54 -9.66 -10.43
CA GLU A 329 -4.10 -8.58 -9.55
C GLU A 329 -4.02 -9.02 -8.09
N ALA A 330 -4.98 -9.84 -7.63
CA ALA A 330 -4.96 -10.46 -6.31
C ALA A 330 -3.69 -11.31 -6.09
N ALA A 331 -3.26 -12.07 -7.12
CA ALA A 331 -2.03 -12.85 -7.05
C ALA A 331 -0.78 -11.98 -6.94
N ILE A 332 -0.70 -10.87 -7.70
CA ILE A 332 0.42 -9.92 -7.65
C ILE A 332 0.49 -9.27 -6.25
N VAL A 333 -0.63 -8.74 -5.77
CA VAL A 333 -0.74 -8.10 -4.46
C VAL A 333 -0.43 -9.08 -3.33
N GLY A 334 -0.97 -10.30 -3.43
CA GLY A 334 -0.72 -11.37 -2.48
C GLY A 334 0.75 -11.75 -2.38
N ALA A 335 1.42 -11.90 -3.52
CA ALA A 335 2.86 -12.16 -3.57
C ALA A 335 3.69 -10.99 -3.00
N LEU A 336 3.29 -9.73 -3.25
CA LEU A 336 3.96 -8.56 -2.71
C LEU A 336 3.87 -8.51 -1.18
N LEU A 337 2.66 -8.72 -0.65
CA LEU A 337 2.32 -8.57 0.77
C LEU A 337 2.59 -9.83 1.58
N GLY A 338 2.98 -10.94 0.95
CA GLY A 338 3.20 -12.23 1.62
C GLY A 338 1.89 -12.83 2.15
N LEU A 339 0.78 -12.65 1.44
CA LEU A 339 -0.51 -13.21 1.83
C LEU A 339 -0.56 -14.73 1.58
N PRO A 340 -1.21 -15.50 2.45
CA PRO A 340 -1.50 -16.91 2.22
C PRO A 340 -2.38 -17.10 0.98
N GLN A 341 -2.14 -18.19 0.24
CA GLN A 341 -2.88 -18.50 -0.98
C GLN A 341 -4.41 -18.54 -0.76
N THR A 342 -4.87 -19.04 0.38
CA THR A 342 -6.31 -19.08 0.72
C THR A 342 -6.95 -17.70 0.77
N LEU A 343 -6.22 -16.67 1.21
CA LEU A 343 -6.72 -15.29 1.24
C LEU A 343 -6.60 -14.64 -0.14
N ILE A 344 -5.57 -14.97 -0.91
CA ILE A 344 -5.43 -14.54 -2.30
C ILE A 344 -6.63 -15.02 -3.13
N ASP A 345 -7.01 -16.28 -2.97
CA ASP A 345 -8.15 -16.89 -3.68
C ASP A 345 -9.50 -16.28 -3.24
N LEU A 346 -9.58 -15.70 -2.03
CA LEU A 346 -10.77 -15.05 -1.49
C LEU A 346 -10.95 -13.61 -2.00
N ILE A 347 -9.86 -12.89 -2.29
CA ILE A 347 -9.92 -11.47 -2.70
C ILE A 347 -10.93 -11.21 -3.85
N PRO A 348 -11.00 -12.02 -4.92
CA PRO A 348 -11.96 -11.80 -6.00
C PRO A 348 -13.44 -11.92 -5.59
N THR A 349 -13.74 -12.60 -4.49
CA THR A 349 -15.12 -12.85 -4.04
C THR A 349 -15.60 -11.88 -2.97
N LEU A 350 -14.73 -10.97 -2.50
CA LEU A 350 -15.07 -10.03 -1.44
C LEU A 350 -16.24 -9.11 -1.84
N GLU A 351 -17.16 -8.89 -0.91
CA GLU A 351 -18.25 -7.93 -1.09
C GLU A 351 -17.78 -6.49 -0.83
N PRO A 352 -18.50 -5.46 -1.32
CA PRO A 352 -18.21 -4.07 -0.99
C PRO A 352 -18.09 -3.85 0.53
N GLY A 353 -17.01 -3.22 0.97
CA GLY A 353 -16.73 -2.97 2.38
C GLY A 353 -16.02 -4.12 3.11
N GLN A 354 -15.83 -5.28 2.46
CA GLN A 354 -14.98 -6.36 2.94
C GLN A 354 -13.56 -6.21 2.37
N ALA A 355 -12.54 -6.42 3.20
CA ALA A 355 -11.16 -6.37 2.77
C ALA A 355 -10.30 -7.38 3.53
N VAL A 356 -9.26 -7.91 2.88
CA VAL A 356 -8.16 -8.59 3.56
C VAL A 356 -7.27 -7.51 4.18
N TRP A 357 -7.19 -7.52 5.51
CA TRP A 357 -6.33 -6.62 6.28
C TRP A 357 -5.03 -7.33 6.62
N LYS A 358 -3.90 -6.68 6.34
CA LYS A 358 -2.58 -7.04 6.83
C LYS A 358 -2.08 -5.94 7.75
N VAL A 359 -1.63 -6.30 8.95
CA VAL A 359 -1.08 -5.35 9.93
C VAL A 359 0.27 -5.86 10.43
N GLY A 360 1.33 -5.14 10.13
CA GLY A 360 2.68 -5.56 10.48
C GLY A 360 3.10 -6.85 9.78
N PRO A 361 4.07 -7.60 10.33
CA PRO A 361 4.66 -8.74 9.65
C PRO A 361 3.71 -9.96 9.56
N ASP A 362 2.93 -10.23 10.60
CA ASP A 362 2.28 -11.54 10.77
C ASP A 362 0.75 -11.50 10.82
N TYR A 363 0.14 -10.38 11.21
CA TYR A 363 -1.32 -10.31 11.31
C TYR A 363 -1.94 -10.17 9.93
N VAL A 364 -2.87 -11.07 9.62
CA VAL A 364 -3.80 -10.93 8.51
C VAL A 364 -5.22 -11.25 9.03
N ASP A 365 -6.26 -10.70 8.42
CA ASP A 365 -7.66 -11.02 8.71
C ASP A 365 -8.55 -10.61 7.53
N VAL A 366 -9.78 -11.09 7.49
CA VAL A 366 -10.82 -10.60 6.58
C VAL A 366 -11.80 -9.78 7.39
N VAL A 367 -11.82 -8.46 7.17
CA VAL A 367 -12.64 -7.54 7.97
C VAL A 367 -13.71 -6.91 7.11
N GLN A 368 -14.93 -6.92 7.61
CA GLN A 368 -16.03 -6.11 7.09
C GLN A 368 -16.06 -4.77 7.81
N THR A 369 -15.89 -3.68 7.07
CA THR A 369 -16.02 -2.31 7.59
C THR A 369 -17.46 -2.05 7.99
N ILE A 370 -17.66 -1.56 9.21
CA ILE A 370 -18.99 -1.23 9.74
C ILE A 370 -19.10 0.30 9.79
N LEU A 371 -20.20 0.82 9.24
CA LEU A 371 -20.44 2.25 9.08
C LEU A 371 -21.64 2.67 9.93
N GLY A 372 -21.54 3.84 10.59
CA GLY A 372 -22.70 4.53 11.16
C GLY A 372 -23.56 5.19 10.07
N GLN A 373 -24.79 5.56 10.41
CA GLN A 373 -25.73 6.19 9.46
C GLN A 373 -25.15 7.48 8.85
N ASP A 374 -24.55 8.34 9.67
CA ASP A 374 -23.92 9.58 9.19
C ASP A 374 -22.72 9.30 8.27
N GLU A 375 -21.96 8.24 8.54
CA GLU A 375 -20.80 7.86 7.73
C GLU A 375 -21.24 7.32 6.37
N ILE A 376 -22.34 6.57 6.31
CA ILE A 376 -22.94 6.13 5.04
C ILE A 376 -23.29 7.36 4.20
N ALA A 377 -23.96 8.36 4.77
CA ALA A 377 -24.33 9.57 4.05
C ALA A 377 -23.11 10.39 3.56
N LEU A 378 -22.05 10.47 4.36
CA LEU A 378 -20.84 11.24 4.04
C LEU A 378 -19.88 10.53 3.06
N THR A 379 -19.96 9.21 2.97
CA THR A 379 -19.03 8.39 2.16
C THR A 379 -19.67 7.80 0.91
N ASP A 380 -20.97 8.00 0.70
CA ASP A 380 -21.69 7.52 -0.46
C ASP A 380 -21.33 8.29 -1.75
N THR A 381 -20.50 7.68 -2.58
CA THR A 381 -20.09 8.20 -3.89
C THR A 381 -20.95 7.66 -5.04
N SER A 382 -21.87 6.74 -4.75
CA SER A 382 -22.62 5.95 -5.75
C SER A 382 -24.06 6.44 -6.01
N SER A 383 -24.43 7.55 -5.39
CA SER A 383 -25.76 8.18 -5.49
C SER A 383 -26.18 8.44 -6.93
N ARG A 384 -25.30 8.96 -7.80
CA ARG A 384 -25.61 9.18 -9.23
C ARG A 384 -25.85 7.91 -10.02
N ARG A 385 -25.07 6.83 -9.77
CA ARG A 385 -25.29 5.54 -10.44
C ARG A 385 -26.67 4.98 -10.05
N ARG A 386 -27.05 5.08 -8.77
CA ARG A 386 -28.39 4.69 -8.32
C ARG A 386 -29.48 5.56 -8.93
N MET A 387 -29.30 6.87 -9.02
CA MET A 387 -30.25 7.77 -9.69
C MET A 387 -30.40 7.44 -11.18
N ALA A 388 -29.32 7.09 -11.88
CA ALA A 388 -29.37 6.65 -13.28
C ALA A 388 -30.06 5.28 -13.44
N GLN A 389 -29.80 4.33 -12.54
CA GLN A 389 -30.47 3.03 -12.52
C GLN A 389 -31.96 3.16 -12.21
N GLN A 390 -32.33 4.05 -11.27
CA GLN A 390 -33.72 4.37 -10.95
C GLN A 390 -34.42 5.10 -12.11
N GLY A 391 -33.76 6.06 -12.77
CA GLY A 391 -34.28 6.72 -13.96
C GLY A 391 -34.52 5.76 -15.13
N THR A 392 -33.63 4.77 -15.31
CA THR A 392 -33.80 3.74 -16.34
C THR A 392 -34.96 2.77 -16.01
N SER A 393 -35.23 2.52 -14.73
CA SER A 393 -36.35 1.67 -14.30
C SER A 393 -37.73 2.34 -14.46
N VAL A 394 -37.79 3.68 -14.49
CA VAL A 394 -39.05 4.43 -14.73
C VAL A 394 -39.43 4.41 -16.22
N ASP A 395 -38.45 4.40 -17.14
CA ASP A 395 -38.73 4.31 -18.58
C ASP A 395 -39.09 2.90 -19.06
N GLN A 396 -38.72 1.85 -18.32
CA GLN A 396 -39.07 0.46 -18.67
C GLN A 396 -40.45 0.01 -18.14
N ASN A 397 -41.11 0.84 -17.33
CA ASN A 397 -42.44 0.58 -16.78
C ASN A 397 -43.50 1.62 -17.23
N SER A 398 -43.31 2.22 -18.41
CA SER A 398 -44.41 2.91 -19.10
C SER A 398 -45.40 1.87 -19.63
N PRO A 399 -46.69 1.92 -19.26
CA PRO A 399 -47.67 0.99 -19.81
C PRO A 399 -47.86 1.28 -21.30
N ALA A 400 -48.00 0.21 -22.07
CA ALA A 400 -48.41 0.28 -23.46
C ALA A 400 -49.67 1.14 -23.58
N THR A 401 -49.61 2.09 -24.51
CA THR A 401 -50.67 3.00 -24.96
C THR A 401 -52.05 2.33 -24.96
N GLU A 402 -52.93 2.72 -24.04
CA GLU A 402 -54.35 2.40 -24.12
C GLU A 402 -55.00 3.26 -25.22
N ILE A 403 -55.51 2.56 -26.23
CA ILE A 403 -56.47 3.09 -27.21
C ILE A 403 -57.83 3.12 -26.53
N VAL A 404 -58.45 4.30 -26.55
CA VAL A 404 -59.80 4.60 -26.06
C VAL A 404 -60.85 3.73 -26.75
N THR A 405 -61.65 2.98 -25.98
CA THR A 405 -63.03 2.59 -26.33
C THR A 405 -63.91 2.54 -25.07
N GLU A 406 -65.13 3.07 -25.23
CA GLU A 406 -66.18 3.37 -24.25
C GLU A 406 -66.93 2.14 -23.64
N PRO A 407 -67.83 2.31 -22.64
CA PRO A 407 -67.90 1.52 -21.41
C PRO A 407 -68.99 0.44 -21.36
N SER A 408 -68.84 -0.53 -20.44
CA SER A 408 -69.98 -1.31 -19.92
C SER A 408 -69.69 -1.98 -18.57
N GLU A 409 -70.51 -1.61 -17.58
CA GLU A 409 -71.07 -2.42 -16.49
C GLU A 409 -70.15 -3.05 -15.41
N ASP A 410 -70.26 -2.46 -14.20
CA ASP A 410 -70.11 -3.07 -12.85
C ASP A 410 -70.91 -4.40 -12.74
N PRO A 411 -70.66 -5.35 -11.78
CA PRO A 411 -70.37 -5.03 -10.38
C PRO A 411 -69.42 -5.95 -9.58
N SER A 412 -68.96 -5.39 -8.45
CA SER A 412 -68.74 -6.03 -7.14
C SER A 412 -67.51 -6.94 -6.95
N VAL A 413 -66.65 -6.61 -5.97
CA VAL A 413 -66.69 -7.19 -4.60
C VAL A 413 -65.84 -6.30 -3.65
N VAL A 414 -66.49 -5.95 -2.53
CA VAL A 414 -66.03 -5.28 -1.31
C VAL A 414 -65.07 -6.23 -0.55
N VAL A 415 -63.99 -5.80 0.10
CA VAL A 415 -63.87 -5.40 1.53
C VAL A 415 -62.39 -4.98 1.70
N ASP A 416 -62.10 -3.71 1.90
CA ASP A 416 -62.02 -2.95 3.16
C ASP A 416 -60.77 -3.26 4.01
N SER A 417 -59.93 -2.23 4.03
CA SER A 417 -58.76 -2.02 4.87
C SER A 417 -59.16 -1.02 5.96
N ASP A 418 -58.89 -1.34 7.22
CA ASP A 418 -58.77 -0.46 8.40
C ASP A 418 -58.63 -1.44 9.60
N ASP A 419 -57.92 -1.24 10.70
CA ASP A 419 -57.22 -0.10 11.25
C ASP A 419 -56.39 -0.60 12.45
N LEU A 420 -55.15 -0.12 12.54
CA LEU A 420 -54.50 0.48 13.72
C LEU A 420 -54.49 -0.18 15.13
N HIS A 421 -53.25 -0.28 15.64
CA HIS A 421 -52.77 -0.08 17.02
C HIS A 421 -53.56 -0.57 18.24
N ALA A 422 -52.92 -1.43 19.03
CA ALA A 422 -53.11 -1.50 20.49
C ALA A 422 -51.77 -1.74 21.22
N PRO A 423 -51.61 -1.19 22.45
CA PRO A 423 -50.33 -1.10 23.17
C PRO A 423 -50.05 -2.36 23.99
N PHE A 424 -48.77 -2.76 24.10
CA PHE A 424 -48.38 -3.90 24.93
C PHE A 424 -48.16 -3.46 26.38
N THR A 425 -49.04 -3.90 27.28
CA THR A 425 -48.94 -3.78 28.73
C THR A 425 -48.05 -4.88 29.32
N ALA A 426 -47.38 -4.57 30.43
CA ALA A 426 -46.47 -5.47 31.13
C ALA A 426 -47.16 -6.57 31.96
N ALA A 427 -46.45 -7.71 32.05
CA ALA A 427 -46.48 -8.82 33.01
C ALA A 427 -47.64 -9.85 32.96
N ASP A 428 -47.32 -11.10 32.59
CA ASP A 428 -47.34 -12.25 33.52
C ASP A 428 -46.50 -13.43 33.00
N ASP A 429 -45.89 -14.18 33.92
CA ASP A 429 -44.84 -15.18 33.72
C ASP A 429 -45.47 -16.60 33.64
N SER A 430 -46.02 -16.98 32.48
CA SER A 430 -46.30 -18.40 32.16
C SER A 430 -46.54 -18.61 30.65
N TRP A 431 -45.60 -19.26 29.97
CA TRP A 431 -45.75 -19.65 28.57
C TRP A 431 -46.65 -20.89 28.43
N ASP A 432 -47.80 -20.73 27.76
CA ASP A 432 -48.74 -21.80 27.43
C ASP A 432 -48.57 -22.24 25.96
N TRP A 433 -48.17 -23.50 25.75
CA TRP A 433 -47.67 -24.04 24.48
C TRP A 433 -48.77 -24.48 23.48
N GLU A 434 -50.06 -24.35 23.82
CA GLU A 434 -51.15 -24.94 23.03
C GLU A 434 -51.92 -23.95 22.12
N SER A 435 -51.49 -22.69 21.95
CA SER A 435 -52.31 -21.66 21.28
C SER A 435 -51.67 -20.90 20.09
N LEU A 436 -50.79 -21.54 19.31
CA LEU A 436 -50.19 -20.91 18.12
C LEU A 436 -50.87 -21.31 16.78
N PRO A 437 -51.00 -20.37 15.81
CA PRO A 437 -51.73 -20.57 14.54
C PRO A 437 -51.03 -21.53 13.54
N PRO A 438 -51.78 -22.09 12.55
CA PRO A 438 -51.45 -23.34 11.84
C PRO A 438 -50.24 -23.31 10.90
N ASN A 439 -49.57 -22.17 10.75
CA ASN A 439 -48.50 -21.97 9.77
C ASN A 439 -47.13 -22.45 10.28
N VAL A 440 -47.07 -22.89 11.55
CA VAL A 440 -45.85 -23.29 12.28
C VAL A 440 -45.62 -24.82 12.25
N ILE A 441 -46.51 -25.59 11.60
CA ILE A 441 -46.47 -27.06 11.61
C ILE A 441 -45.24 -27.65 10.84
N GLY A 442 -44.56 -26.84 10.01
CA GLY A 442 -43.38 -27.26 9.24
C GLY A 442 -42.03 -27.22 9.98
N THR A 443 -41.88 -26.41 11.03
CA THR A 443 -40.62 -26.29 11.81
C THR A 443 -40.55 -27.29 12.96
N LEU A 444 -41.69 -27.62 13.58
CA LEU A 444 -41.78 -28.59 14.68
C LEU A 444 -41.35 -30.01 14.27
N THR A 445 -41.64 -30.42 13.03
CA THR A 445 -41.29 -31.76 12.53
C THR A 445 -39.79 -31.97 12.30
N ARG A 446 -39.01 -30.90 12.09
CA ARG A 446 -37.56 -30.97 11.83
C ARG A 446 -36.77 -31.24 13.11
N HIS A 447 -37.02 -30.47 14.17
CA HIS A 447 -36.35 -30.65 15.46
C HIS A 447 -36.70 -32.00 16.10
N GLU A 448 -37.97 -32.39 16.03
CA GLU A 448 -38.44 -33.68 16.54
C GLU A 448 -37.77 -34.87 15.83
N SER A 449 -37.57 -34.80 14.51
CA SER A 449 -36.88 -35.84 13.75
C SER A 449 -35.41 -36.03 14.17
N VAL A 450 -34.73 -34.93 14.55
CA VAL A 450 -33.35 -34.94 15.03
C VAL A 450 -33.27 -35.55 16.43
N LEU A 451 -34.18 -35.15 17.32
CA LEU A 451 -34.23 -35.67 18.69
C LEU A 451 -34.62 -37.16 18.70
N GLN A 452 -35.54 -37.58 17.83
CA GLN A 452 -35.90 -38.99 17.69
C GLN A 452 -34.71 -39.82 17.18
N ALA A 453 -33.94 -39.31 16.22
CA ALA A 453 -32.72 -39.98 15.77
C ALA A 453 -31.68 -40.11 16.90
N ALA A 454 -31.55 -39.10 17.77
CA ALA A 454 -30.68 -39.16 18.94
C ALA A 454 -31.18 -40.17 19.99
N LEU A 455 -32.50 -40.23 20.25
CA LEU A 455 -33.13 -41.21 21.14
C LEU A 455 -32.94 -42.65 20.66
N ASP A 456 -32.94 -42.88 19.35
CA ASP A 456 -32.65 -44.18 18.74
C ASP A 456 -31.14 -44.54 18.78
N GLY A 457 -30.30 -43.72 19.42
CA GLY A 457 -28.85 -43.91 19.51
C GLY A 457 -28.08 -43.53 18.25
N ARG A 458 -28.72 -42.90 17.26
CA ARG A 458 -28.11 -42.50 15.97
C ARG A 458 -27.59 -41.06 16.04
N PHE A 459 -26.68 -40.79 16.98
CA PHE A 459 -26.18 -39.43 17.27
C PHE A 459 -25.46 -38.74 16.11
N ASP A 460 -24.70 -39.50 15.30
CA ASP A 460 -23.99 -38.94 14.14
C ASP A 460 -24.97 -38.48 13.05
N GLN A 461 -26.04 -39.25 12.84
CA GLN A 461 -27.12 -38.88 11.92
C GLN A 461 -27.91 -37.69 12.44
N ALA A 462 -28.25 -37.66 13.74
CA ALA A 462 -28.93 -36.53 14.37
C ALA A 462 -28.11 -35.23 14.21
N SER A 463 -26.80 -35.29 14.42
CA SER A 463 -25.91 -34.13 14.30
C SER A 463 -25.80 -33.61 12.87
N GLN A 464 -25.70 -34.50 11.88
CA GLN A 464 -25.63 -34.13 10.46
C GLN A 464 -26.93 -33.49 9.96
N VAL A 465 -28.07 -34.07 10.36
CA VAL A 465 -29.40 -33.56 9.98
C VAL A 465 -29.68 -32.22 10.67
N ALA A 466 -29.29 -32.07 11.94
CA ALA A 466 -29.38 -30.79 12.66
C ALA A 466 -28.58 -29.69 11.95
N ALA A 467 -27.33 -29.96 11.56
CA ALA A 467 -26.48 -28.99 10.88
C ALA A 467 -27.02 -28.61 9.48
N LEU A 468 -27.66 -29.55 8.78
CA LEU A 468 -28.29 -29.29 7.49
C LEU A 468 -29.47 -28.32 7.65
N TYR A 469 -30.40 -28.63 8.55
CA TYR A 469 -31.58 -27.78 8.77
C TYR A 469 -31.23 -26.43 9.42
N GLU A 470 -30.22 -26.40 10.31
CA GLU A 470 -29.65 -25.15 10.85
C GLU A 470 -29.17 -24.24 9.71
N ARG A 471 -28.46 -24.81 8.74
CA ARG A 471 -27.96 -24.04 7.59
C ARG A 471 -29.09 -23.55 6.69
N GLU A 472 -30.14 -24.34 6.49
CA GLU A 472 -31.33 -23.91 5.75
C GLU A 472 -32.02 -22.73 6.45
N ASP A 473 -32.20 -22.78 7.77
CA ASP A 473 -32.86 -21.71 8.52
C ASP A 473 -31.99 -20.46 8.65
N ILE A 474 -30.65 -20.60 8.77
CA ILE A 474 -29.71 -19.46 8.67
C ILE A 474 -29.80 -18.80 7.30
N THR A 475 -29.96 -19.59 6.23
CA THR A 475 -30.07 -19.06 4.86
C THR A 475 -31.41 -18.36 4.63
N ALA A 476 -32.50 -18.88 5.19
CA ALA A 476 -33.85 -18.34 5.02
C ALA A 476 -34.14 -17.14 5.94
N HIS A 477 -33.61 -17.12 7.16
CA HIS A 477 -34.02 -16.20 8.21
C HIS A 477 -32.85 -15.40 8.83
N GLY A 478 -31.60 -15.74 8.51
CA GLY A 478 -30.41 -15.12 9.07
C GLY A 478 -29.91 -15.80 10.34
N LEU A 479 -28.62 -15.58 10.66
CA LEU A 479 -27.89 -16.30 11.70
C LEU A 479 -28.46 -16.13 13.13
N ASN A 480 -28.99 -14.95 13.43
CA ASN A 480 -29.53 -14.62 14.75
C ASN A 480 -31.06 -14.72 14.80
N SER A 481 -31.68 -15.37 13.81
CA SER A 481 -33.13 -15.57 13.82
C SER A 481 -33.57 -16.54 14.92
N PRO A 482 -34.78 -16.39 15.48
CA PRO A 482 -35.34 -17.36 16.42
C PRO A 482 -35.31 -18.81 15.88
N GLN A 483 -35.47 -18.97 14.58
CA GLN A 483 -35.41 -20.25 13.86
C GLN A 483 -33.98 -20.83 13.87
N ALA A 484 -32.96 -20.02 13.60
CA ALA A 484 -31.56 -20.45 13.67
C ALA A 484 -31.13 -20.76 15.12
N LEU A 485 -31.56 -19.97 16.10
CA LEU A 485 -31.23 -20.17 17.52
C LEU A 485 -31.89 -21.44 18.11
N ALA A 486 -33.08 -21.84 17.64
CA ALA A 486 -33.74 -23.08 18.06
C ALA A 486 -32.90 -24.35 17.79
N TRP A 487 -32.01 -24.31 16.77
CA TRP A 487 -31.10 -25.42 16.47
C TRP A 487 -30.00 -25.61 17.52
N TRP A 488 -29.65 -24.56 18.26
CA TRP A 488 -28.65 -24.62 19.31
C TRP A 488 -29.18 -25.33 20.56
N GLU A 489 -30.44 -25.09 20.91
CA GLU A 489 -31.13 -25.84 21.97
C GLU A 489 -31.31 -27.31 21.57
N THR A 490 -31.67 -27.56 20.31
CA THR A 490 -31.79 -28.93 19.78
C THR A 490 -30.46 -29.68 19.88
N ARG A 491 -29.34 -29.01 19.55
CA ARG A 491 -27.99 -29.59 19.70
C ARG A 491 -27.58 -29.77 21.15
N ALA A 492 -28.00 -28.88 22.05
CA ALA A 492 -27.79 -29.06 23.49
C ALA A 492 -28.51 -30.31 24.01
N GLN A 493 -29.75 -30.55 23.56
CA GLN A 493 -30.51 -31.75 23.91
C GLN A 493 -29.90 -33.03 23.31
N VAL A 494 -29.42 -32.99 22.07
CA VAL A 494 -28.66 -34.11 21.48
C VAL A 494 -27.38 -34.41 22.28
N ALA A 495 -26.66 -33.36 22.72
CA ALA A 495 -25.47 -33.52 23.56
C ALA A 495 -25.80 -34.12 24.93
N ASP A 496 -26.92 -33.73 25.56
CA ASP A 496 -27.39 -34.34 26.81
C ASP A 496 -27.77 -35.80 26.63
N LEU A 497 -28.49 -36.16 25.55
CA LEU A 497 -28.83 -37.55 25.22
C LEU A 497 -27.59 -38.42 24.97
N ARG A 498 -26.49 -37.81 24.54
CA ARG A 498 -25.18 -38.46 24.35
C ARG A 498 -24.35 -38.54 25.64
N GLY A 499 -24.78 -37.89 26.73
CA GLY A 499 -24.06 -37.82 28.00
C GLY A 499 -22.95 -36.76 28.05
N GLU A 500 -22.93 -35.82 27.09
CA GLU A 500 -21.95 -34.73 26.97
C GLU A 500 -22.45 -33.45 27.68
N HIS A 501 -22.80 -33.55 28.96
CA HIS A 501 -23.44 -32.47 29.72
C HIS A 501 -22.67 -31.13 29.73
N GLY A 502 -21.33 -31.16 29.69
CA GLY A 502 -20.53 -29.93 29.60
C GLY A 502 -20.73 -29.17 28.27
N GLN A 503 -20.92 -29.92 27.18
CA GLN A 503 -21.20 -29.33 25.86
C GLN A 503 -22.63 -28.80 25.79
N ALA A 504 -23.59 -29.50 26.38
CA ALA A 504 -24.97 -29.02 26.49
C ALA A 504 -25.06 -27.71 27.29
N VAL A 505 -24.34 -27.60 28.42
CA VAL A 505 -24.26 -26.36 29.21
C VAL A 505 -23.64 -25.23 28.40
N GLN A 506 -22.57 -25.47 27.64
CA GLN A 506 -21.94 -24.45 26.82
C GLN A 506 -22.85 -23.96 25.68
N LEU A 507 -23.60 -24.86 25.04
CA LEU A 507 -24.56 -24.50 24.00
C LEU A 507 -25.72 -23.67 24.57
N ARG A 508 -26.29 -24.09 25.71
CA ARG A 508 -27.34 -23.31 26.40
C ARG A 508 -26.85 -21.96 26.90
N ALA A 509 -25.62 -21.87 27.39
CA ALA A 509 -25.01 -20.61 27.78
C ALA A 509 -24.84 -19.67 26.58
N THR A 510 -24.52 -20.20 25.40
CA THR A 510 -24.40 -19.42 24.17
C THR A 510 -25.77 -18.89 23.72
N VAL A 511 -26.82 -19.70 23.78
CA VAL A 511 -28.20 -19.26 23.51
C VAL A 511 -28.64 -18.18 24.51
N ALA A 512 -28.31 -18.33 25.79
CA ALA A 512 -28.61 -17.32 26.81
C ALA A 512 -27.84 -16.00 26.62
N HIS A 513 -26.62 -16.04 26.08
CA HIS A 513 -25.84 -14.83 25.76
C HIS A 513 -26.36 -14.15 24.49
N MET A 514 -26.80 -14.91 23.49
CA MET A 514 -27.39 -14.36 22.26
C MET A 514 -28.80 -13.80 22.48
N GLY A 515 -29.58 -14.35 23.41
CA GLY A 515 -30.91 -13.85 23.77
C GLY A 515 -30.93 -12.60 24.65
N HIS A 516 -29.78 -12.18 25.21
CA HIS A 516 -29.68 -11.02 26.10
C HIS A 516 -29.14 -9.75 25.43
N ASP A 517 -28.73 -9.80 24.16
CA ASP A 517 -28.12 -8.68 23.43
C ASP A 517 -29.02 -8.04 22.36
N ASP A 518 -30.33 -8.34 22.38
CA ASP A 518 -31.30 -7.55 21.64
C ASP A 518 -31.71 -6.31 22.47
N ALA A 519 -31.30 -5.13 21.97
CA ALA A 519 -31.86 -3.80 22.25
C ALA A 519 -31.48 -3.06 23.56
N ALA A 520 -30.23 -3.13 24.06
CA ALA A 520 -29.80 -2.32 25.21
C ALA A 520 -28.76 -1.19 24.93
N TRP A 521 -28.36 -0.95 23.67
CA TRP A 521 -27.42 0.13 23.31
C TRP A 521 -28.07 1.36 22.64
N PHE A 522 -29.39 1.43 22.54
CA PHE A 522 -30.11 2.57 21.94
C PHE A 522 -30.83 3.51 22.94
N GLU A 523 -30.75 3.26 24.25
CA GLU A 523 -31.26 4.19 25.26
C GLU A 523 -30.22 4.47 26.35
N LYS A 524 -29.50 5.58 26.21
CA LYS A 524 -29.31 6.60 27.26
C LYS A 524 -28.31 7.67 26.82
N THR A 525 -28.84 8.84 26.50
CA THR A 525 -28.15 10.11 26.76
C THR A 525 -28.30 10.47 28.24
N GLY A 526 -27.22 11.00 28.81
CA GLY A 526 -27.22 11.71 30.11
C GLY A 526 -26.99 10.83 31.33
N ASP A 527 -25.75 10.70 31.80
CA ASP A 527 -25.27 11.58 32.87
C ASP A 527 -23.79 11.30 33.21
N SER A 528 -23.15 12.34 33.73
CA SER A 528 -21.76 12.35 34.18
C SER A 528 -21.42 11.23 35.17
N THR A 529 -20.29 10.56 34.98
CA THR A 529 -19.15 10.50 35.92
C THR A 529 -18.14 9.44 35.47
N SER A 530 -16.88 9.84 35.29
CA SER A 530 -15.76 8.98 34.95
C SER A 530 -15.44 7.99 36.08
N PRO A 531 -15.17 6.70 35.82
CA PRO A 531 -14.59 5.82 36.83
C PRO A 531 -13.08 6.05 36.94
N GLN A 532 -12.64 6.37 38.16
CA GLN A 532 -11.23 6.41 38.55
C GLN A 532 -10.60 5.01 38.47
N TRP A 533 -9.47 4.89 37.78
CA TRP A 533 -8.68 3.67 37.73
C TRP A 533 -7.91 3.45 39.03
N HIS A 534 -8.24 2.37 39.75
CA HIS A 534 -7.44 1.86 40.86
C HIS A 534 -6.07 1.38 40.34
N ARG A 535 -4.97 2.03 40.77
CA ARG A 535 -3.60 1.50 40.61
C ARG A 535 -3.31 0.49 41.71
N GLY A 536 -2.99 -0.75 41.31
CA GLY A 536 -2.30 -1.72 42.17
C GLY A 536 -0.83 -1.34 42.42
N PRO A 537 -0.15 -1.94 43.41
CA PRO A 537 1.17 -1.49 43.87
C PRO A 537 2.27 -1.77 42.83
N GLN A 538 3.11 -0.76 42.58
CA GLN A 538 4.31 -0.84 41.75
C GLN A 538 5.38 -1.74 42.39
N PRO A 539 6.10 -2.59 41.62
CA PRO A 539 7.28 -3.27 42.10
C PRO A 539 8.49 -2.31 42.24
N HIS A 540 9.28 -2.55 43.28
CA HIS A 540 10.41 -1.75 43.74
C HIS A 540 11.55 -1.60 42.70
N ALA A 541 12.05 -0.38 42.55
CA ALA A 541 13.27 -0.05 41.81
C ALA A 541 14.53 -0.44 42.61
N ALA A 542 15.54 -0.97 41.93
CA ALA A 542 16.84 -1.29 42.51
C ALA A 542 17.65 -0.01 42.82
N GLU A 543 18.28 0.01 43.99
CA GLU A 543 19.13 1.11 44.47
C GLU A 543 20.48 1.18 43.72
N PRO A 544 21.01 2.38 43.43
CA PRO A 544 22.37 2.53 42.92
C PRO A 544 23.40 2.52 44.06
N ARG A 545 24.43 1.69 43.92
CA ARG A 545 25.62 1.70 44.79
C ARG A 545 26.44 2.97 44.55
N THR A 546 26.69 3.68 45.64
CA THR A 546 27.59 4.81 45.77
C THR A 546 29.03 4.32 45.95
N ASP A 547 29.92 4.69 45.04
CA ASP A 547 31.35 4.82 45.36
C ASP A 547 31.90 6.03 44.59
N SER A 548 32.27 7.06 45.34
CA SER A 548 32.96 8.25 44.83
C SER A 548 34.27 8.42 45.60
N PRO A 549 35.44 8.47 44.94
CA PRO A 549 36.65 9.00 45.55
C PRO A 549 36.69 10.53 45.41
N GLN A 550 37.08 11.20 46.49
CA GLN A 550 37.25 12.66 46.62
C GLN A 550 38.34 13.26 45.70
N PRO A 551 38.29 14.60 45.45
CA PRO A 551 39.10 15.26 44.44
C PRO A 551 40.49 15.66 44.97
N ARG A 552 41.51 15.60 44.10
CA ARG A 552 42.79 16.31 44.27
C ARG A 552 43.01 17.29 43.14
N THR A 553 43.53 18.46 43.52
CA THR A 553 43.68 19.67 42.71
C THR A 553 45.04 19.76 41.99
N ARG A 554 45.07 20.61 40.94
CA ARG A 554 46.20 21.16 40.14
C ARG A 554 46.64 20.30 38.94
N ARG A 555 46.98 20.83 37.76
CA ARG A 555 47.32 22.20 37.30
C ARG A 555 47.20 22.26 35.77
N ARG A 556 46.91 23.43 35.22
CA ARG A 556 46.90 23.78 33.77
C ARG A 556 48.26 23.56 33.08
N SER A 557 48.24 23.01 31.85
CA SER A 557 48.97 23.57 30.69
C SER A 557 48.70 22.80 29.38
N TRP A 558 48.25 23.57 28.36
CA TRP A 558 48.39 23.39 26.89
C TRP A 558 47.41 22.50 26.09
N PRO A 559 46.59 23.09 25.20
CA PRO A 559 45.78 22.38 24.20
C PRO A 559 46.25 22.67 22.76
N TYR A 560 47.09 21.82 22.16
CA TYR A 560 47.32 21.90 20.69
C TYR A 560 47.50 20.53 20.00
N VAL A 561 47.60 19.42 20.73
CA VAL A 561 47.83 18.09 20.12
C VAL A 561 46.51 17.31 19.87
N ALA A 562 45.45 17.59 20.63
CA ALA A 562 44.16 16.91 20.46
C ALA A 562 43.37 17.33 19.21
N ALA A 563 43.59 18.55 18.69
CA ALA A 563 42.89 19.04 17.50
C ALA A 563 43.40 18.39 16.20
N ILE A 564 44.68 18.01 16.13
CA ILE A 564 45.27 17.37 14.95
C ILE A 564 44.88 15.88 14.88
N ALA A 565 44.77 15.20 16.02
CA ALA A 565 44.30 13.81 16.07
C ALA A 565 42.80 13.69 15.75
N ALA A 566 41.96 14.64 16.21
CA ALA A 566 40.54 14.66 15.89
C ALA A 566 40.28 14.93 14.40
N LEU A 567 41.01 15.87 13.78
CA LEU A 567 40.91 16.14 12.34
C LEU A 567 41.36 14.95 11.48
N GLY A 568 42.41 14.23 11.87
CA GLY A 568 42.88 13.04 11.15
C GLY A 568 41.89 11.88 11.15
N ILE A 569 41.17 11.65 12.26
CA ILE A 569 40.14 10.61 12.38
C ILE A 569 38.88 10.97 11.57
N THR A 570 38.46 12.24 11.56
CA THR A 570 37.34 12.69 10.71
C THR A 570 37.67 12.66 9.22
N ILE A 571 38.90 13.02 8.80
CA ILE A 571 39.27 12.99 7.37
C ILE A 571 39.39 11.54 6.87
N ALA A 572 39.97 10.64 7.66
CA ALA A 572 40.02 9.21 7.32
C ALA A 572 38.62 8.58 7.26
N GLY A 573 37.74 8.93 8.21
CA GLY A 573 36.35 8.48 8.21
C GLY A 573 35.53 9.00 7.03
N VAL A 574 35.75 10.25 6.60
CA VAL A 574 35.07 10.83 5.42
C VAL A 574 35.58 10.21 4.12
N TYR A 575 36.88 9.90 3.99
CA TYR A 575 37.40 9.20 2.82
C TYR A 575 36.96 7.73 2.75
N GLN A 576 36.91 7.03 3.89
CA GLN A 576 36.36 5.67 3.94
C GLN A 576 34.86 5.66 3.65
N TYR A 577 34.10 6.61 4.23
CA TYR A 577 32.67 6.74 3.96
C TYR A 577 32.37 7.11 2.49
N ALA A 578 33.16 7.99 1.88
CA ALA A 578 32.99 8.35 0.47
C ALA A 578 33.38 7.20 -0.48
N ALA A 579 34.38 6.40 -0.13
CA ALA A 579 34.74 5.19 -0.87
C ALA A 579 33.67 4.11 -0.74
N ASP A 580 33.15 3.89 0.47
CA ASP A 580 32.05 2.95 0.73
C ASP A 580 30.76 3.38 0.02
N ASP A 581 30.44 4.69 -0.01
CA ASP A 581 29.28 5.22 -0.72
C ASP A 581 29.42 5.06 -2.25
N GLN A 582 30.63 5.26 -2.80
CA GLN A 582 30.92 4.97 -4.21
C GLN A 582 30.82 3.48 -4.53
N GLU A 583 31.32 2.59 -3.67
CA GLU A 583 31.16 1.14 -3.84
C GLU A 583 29.69 0.70 -3.73
N GLN A 584 28.93 1.29 -2.81
CA GLN A 584 27.49 1.03 -2.66
C GLN A 584 26.70 1.52 -3.87
N GLN A 585 27.00 2.72 -4.39
CA GLN A 585 26.38 3.25 -5.60
C GLN A 585 26.72 2.38 -6.81
N ALA A 586 27.98 2.02 -7.02
CA ALA A 586 28.39 1.12 -8.10
C ALA A 586 27.72 -0.27 -7.98
N ARG A 587 27.57 -0.79 -6.76
CA ARG A 587 26.88 -2.06 -6.48
C ARG A 587 25.37 -1.95 -6.75
N GLN A 588 24.74 -0.82 -6.43
CA GLN A 588 23.33 -0.54 -6.72
C GLN A 588 23.07 -0.37 -8.22
N GLU A 589 23.92 0.36 -8.93
CA GLU A 589 23.85 0.50 -10.40
C GLU A 589 23.99 -0.85 -11.09
N LYS A 590 24.94 -1.67 -10.63
CA LYS A 590 25.14 -3.03 -11.14
C LYS A 590 23.95 -3.95 -10.84
N ALA A 591 23.31 -3.79 -9.67
CA ALA A 591 22.09 -4.52 -9.32
C ALA A 591 20.89 -4.10 -10.17
N ALA A 592 20.73 -2.80 -10.43
CA ALA A 592 19.68 -2.27 -11.31
C ALA A 592 19.87 -2.71 -12.77
N ALA A 593 21.11 -2.83 -13.22
CA ALA A 593 21.46 -3.30 -14.56
C ALA A 593 21.55 -4.83 -14.68
N TYR A 594 21.20 -5.60 -13.64
CA TYR A 594 21.30 -7.06 -13.63
C TYR A 594 20.35 -7.70 -14.65
N LYS A 595 20.90 -8.49 -15.57
CA LYS A 595 20.13 -9.19 -16.62
C LYS A 595 20.09 -10.71 -16.45
N GLY A 596 20.91 -11.27 -15.54
CA GLY A 596 21.00 -12.71 -15.32
C GLY A 596 21.51 -13.50 -16.54
N ARG A 597 22.07 -12.82 -17.54
CA ARG A 597 22.66 -13.43 -18.73
C ARG A 597 23.76 -12.52 -19.28
N SER A 598 24.84 -13.10 -19.80
CA SER A 598 25.97 -12.38 -20.38
C SER A 598 26.60 -13.16 -21.53
N GLY A 599 27.13 -12.45 -22.52
CA GLY A 599 27.62 -13.03 -23.77
C GLY A 599 28.89 -12.34 -24.25
N ALA A 600 29.75 -13.12 -24.92
CA ALA A 600 30.91 -12.61 -25.61
C ALA A 600 31.12 -13.37 -26.92
N ALA A 601 31.08 -12.65 -28.05
CA ALA A 601 31.46 -13.16 -29.35
C ALA A 601 32.99 -13.11 -29.49
N LEU A 602 33.58 -14.24 -29.83
CA LEU A 602 35.01 -14.51 -29.83
C LEU A 602 35.48 -14.99 -31.20
N GLN A 603 36.69 -14.58 -31.56
CA GLN A 603 37.42 -15.08 -32.71
C GLN A 603 38.78 -15.58 -32.22
N VAL A 604 38.93 -16.90 -32.11
CA VAL A 604 40.12 -17.55 -31.55
C VAL A 604 40.54 -18.69 -32.48
N ASP A 605 41.81 -18.72 -32.87
CA ASP A 605 42.37 -19.68 -33.84
C ASP A 605 41.57 -19.81 -35.16
N GLY A 606 41.01 -18.69 -35.63
CA GLY A 606 40.22 -18.61 -36.86
C GLY A 606 38.80 -19.21 -36.77
N VAL A 607 38.32 -19.52 -35.56
CA VAL A 607 36.98 -20.04 -35.28
C VAL A 607 36.13 -18.96 -34.62
N LYS A 608 34.90 -18.79 -35.12
CA LYS A 608 33.88 -17.97 -34.46
C LYS A 608 33.25 -18.75 -33.31
N ALA A 609 33.28 -18.21 -32.10
CA ALA A 609 32.68 -18.85 -30.94
C ALA A 609 32.00 -17.83 -30.02
N ASP A 610 30.89 -18.21 -29.39
CA ASP A 610 30.24 -17.41 -28.34
C ASP A 610 30.39 -18.09 -26.99
N LEU A 611 30.85 -17.30 -26.02
CA LEU A 611 30.77 -17.67 -24.61
C LEU A 611 29.50 -17.06 -24.00
N VAL A 612 28.66 -17.89 -23.41
CA VAL A 612 27.40 -17.48 -22.78
C VAL A 612 27.41 -17.87 -21.31
N ALA A 613 27.01 -16.94 -20.45
CA ALA A 613 26.70 -17.17 -19.04
C ALA A 613 25.21 -16.94 -18.80
N HIS A 614 24.58 -17.83 -18.05
CA HIS A 614 23.20 -17.70 -17.61
C HIS A 614 23.08 -18.01 -16.11
N TRP A 615 22.56 -17.06 -15.35
CA TRP A 615 22.28 -17.23 -13.92
C TRP A 615 20.86 -17.78 -13.76
N ASN A 616 20.67 -18.72 -12.84
CA ASN A 616 19.34 -19.23 -12.53
C ASN A 616 18.47 -18.18 -11.81
N SER A 617 17.16 -18.45 -11.75
CA SER A 617 16.18 -17.57 -11.10
C SER A 617 16.52 -17.28 -9.63
N ASP A 618 17.07 -18.26 -8.92
CA ASP A 618 17.47 -18.14 -7.50
C ASP A 618 18.81 -17.39 -7.31
N ARG A 619 19.52 -17.08 -8.40
CA ARG A 619 20.80 -16.35 -8.46
C ARG A 619 21.96 -16.99 -7.67
N ASP A 620 21.84 -18.24 -7.30
CA ASP A 620 22.85 -19.01 -6.56
C ASP A 620 23.72 -19.89 -7.46
N ARG A 621 23.42 -19.95 -8.77
CA ARG A 621 24.18 -20.71 -9.77
C ARG A 621 24.26 -20.00 -11.11
N VAL A 622 25.36 -20.26 -11.82
CA VAL A 622 25.61 -19.79 -13.18
C VAL A 622 26.06 -20.93 -14.08
N TYR A 623 25.46 -21.00 -15.27
CA TYR A 623 25.75 -21.96 -16.33
C TYR A 623 26.56 -21.26 -17.41
N LEU A 624 27.75 -21.79 -17.69
CA LEU A 624 28.68 -21.30 -18.70
C LEU A 624 28.70 -22.27 -19.87
N GLU A 625 28.52 -21.76 -21.08
CA GLU A 625 28.52 -22.56 -22.30
C GLU A 625 29.35 -21.88 -23.39
N LEU A 626 30.18 -22.65 -24.10
CA LEU A 626 30.97 -22.16 -25.23
C LEU A 626 30.49 -22.80 -26.53
N ARG A 627 29.93 -22.00 -27.43
CA ARG A 627 29.33 -22.45 -28.70
C ARG A 627 30.18 -22.01 -29.88
N SER A 628 30.29 -22.85 -30.91
CA SER A 628 30.95 -22.47 -32.18
C SER A 628 30.01 -22.43 -33.39
N TYR A 629 28.68 -22.45 -33.17
CA TYR A 629 27.60 -22.44 -34.18
C TYR A 629 27.93 -23.15 -35.50
N PHE A 630 28.26 -24.44 -35.41
CA PHE A 630 28.51 -25.26 -36.59
C PHE A 630 29.74 -24.86 -37.45
N ASP A 631 30.65 -24.00 -36.94
CA ASP A 631 31.90 -23.66 -37.62
C ASP A 631 32.73 -24.93 -37.86
N ARG A 632 32.90 -25.29 -39.13
CA ARG A 632 33.58 -26.52 -39.57
C ARG A 632 35.07 -26.52 -39.27
N ASN A 633 35.65 -25.35 -38.96
CA ASN A 633 37.05 -25.24 -38.56
C ASN A 633 37.26 -25.57 -37.08
N ALA A 634 36.21 -25.54 -36.25
CA ALA A 634 36.31 -25.90 -34.84
C ALA A 634 36.61 -27.40 -34.68
N LYS A 635 37.72 -27.71 -34.01
CA LYS A 635 38.13 -29.07 -33.66
C LYS A 635 38.16 -29.31 -32.16
N TYR A 636 38.39 -28.27 -31.37
CA TYR A 636 38.48 -28.35 -29.91
C TYR A 636 37.88 -27.11 -29.25
N LEU A 637 37.11 -27.32 -28.19
CA LEU A 637 36.56 -26.28 -27.33
C LEU A 637 36.82 -26.64 -25.87
N ARG A 638 37.28 -25.69 -25.07
CA ARG A 638 37.47 -25.84 -23.63
C ARG A 638 37.13 -24.57 -22.88
N ILE A 639 36.48 -24.74 -21.74
CA ILE A 639 36.24 -23.70 -20.75
C ILE A 639 36.84 -24.11 -19.41
N ASP A 640 37.50 -23.16 -18.75
CA ASP A 640 38.03 -23.27 -17.40
C ASP A 640 37.54 -22.08 -16.57
N ALA A 641 36.87 -22.35 -15.45
CA ALA A 641 36.37 -21.31 -14.55
C ALA A 641 36.26 -21.84 -13.12
N SER A 642 36.73 -21.07 -12.14
CA SER A 642 36.66 -21.37 -10.70
C SER A 642 37.06 -22.82 -10.34
N GLY A 643 38.14 -23.33 -10.94
CA GLY A 643 38.66 -24.67 -10.68
C GLY A 643 37.93 -25.82 -11.36
N LYS A 644 36.86 -25.54 -12.14
CA LYS A 644 36.19 -26.53 -13.00
C LYS A 644 36.63 -26.39 -14.45
N THR A 645 36.68 -27.52 -15.15
CA THR A 645 37.04 -27.60 -16.57
C THR A 645 36.03 -28.46 -17.31
N ALA A 646 35.60 -28.00 -18.48
CA ALA A 646 34.86 -28.79 -19.45
C ALA A 646 35.49 -28.59 -20.83
N HIS A 647 35.63 -29.66 -21.59
CA HIS A 647 36.19 -29.60 -22.94
C HIS A 647 35.51 -30.61 -23.85
N THR A 648 35.60 -30.38 -25.15
CA THR A 648 35.08 -31.29 -26.17
C THR A 648 35.95 -31.21 -27.42
N THR A 649 36.30 -32.37 -27.95
CA THR A 649 36.96 -32.53 -29.25
C THR A 649 35.94 -32.99 -30.29
N ARG A 650 36.11 -32.60 -31.55
CA ARG A 650 35.25 -33.04 -32.65
C ARG A 650 35.49 -34.53 -32.95
N GLY A 651 34.47 -35.37 -32.72
CA GLY A 651 34.47 -36.78 -33.10
C GLY A 651 34.21 -37.01 -34.60
N ASN A 652 34.49 -38.22 -35.10
CA ASN A 652 34.38 -38.58 -36.52
C ASN A 652 32.96 -38.44 -37.10
N ASP A 653 31.93 -38.59 -36.25
CA ASP A 653 30.51 -38.56 -36.66
C ASP A 653 29.87 -37.16 -36.59
N ARG A 654 30.65 -36.10 -36.28
CA ARG A 654 30.13 -34.74 -36.09
C ARG A 654 30.95 -33.70 -36.84
N TRP A 655 30.26 -32.71 -37.39
CA TRP A 655 30.87 -31.64 -38.19
C TRP A 655 31.59 -30.57 -37.35
N PHE A 656 31.29 -30.50 -36.05
CA PHE A 656 31.84 -29.54 -35.06
C PHE A 656 31.76 -30.15 -33.64
N PRO A 657 32.59 -29.70 -32.68
CA PRO A 657 32.54 -30.17 -31.29
C PRO A 657 31.24 -29.75 -30.59
N LYS A 658 30.74 -30.59 -29.67
CA LYS A 658 29.63 -30.21 -28.78
C LYS A 658 30.09 -29.03 -27.89
N ALA A 659 29.19 -28.11 -27.58
CA ALA A 659 29.47 -27.05 -26.64
C ALA A 659 29.78 -27.62 -25.25
N PRO A 660 30.98 -27.38 -24.68
CA PRO A 660 31.25 -27.72 -23.30
C PRO A 660 30.50 -26.77 -22.36
N GLU A 661 30.00 -27.31 -21.25
CA GLU A 661 29.20 -26.58 -20.27
C GLU A 661 29.74 -26.78 -18.84
N ILE A 662 29.73 -25.73 -18.03
CA ILE A 662 30.07 -25.78 -16.60
C ILE A 662 29.00 -25.04 -15.79
N ALA A 663 28.52 -25.67 -14.72
CA ALA A 663 27.73 -25.01 -13.69
C ALA A 663 28.60 -24.65 -12.46
N LEU A 664 28.55 -23.39 -12.03
CA LEU A 664 29.29 -22.88 -10.87
C LEU A 664 28.33 -22.35 -9.79
N PRO A 665 28.61 -22.56 -8.49
CA PRO A 665 27.90 -21.88 -7.42
C PRO A 665 28.28 -20.39 -7.39
N VAL A 666 27.32 -19.54 -7.04
CA VAL A 666 27.45 -18.08 -7.00
C VAL A 666 27.15 -17.61 -5.58
N THR A 667 28.14 -17.03 -4.91
CA THR A 667 27.98 -16.46 -3.56
C THR A 667 27.59 -14.98 -3.61
N ASP A 668 28.10 -14.25 -4.61
CA ASP A 668 27.70 -12.87 -4.89
C ASP A 668 27.14 -12.79 -6.31
N PRO A 669 25.82 -12.61 -6.48
CA PRO A 669 25.19 -12.57 -7.80
C PRO A 669 25.62 -11.37 -8.63
N LEU A 670 26.20 -10.33 -8.02
CA LEU A 670 26.69 -9.14 -8.71
C LEU A 670 28.16 -9.25 -9.10
N ALA A 671 28.88 -10.27 -8.67
CA ALA A 671 30.28 -10.45 -9.00
C ALA A 671 30.46 -10.86 -10.48
N ASP A 672 31.51 -10.33 -11.11
CA ASP A 672 31.91 -10.78 -12.44
C ASP A 672 32.53 -12.17 -12.36
N ILE A 673 32.32 -12.97 -13.40
CA ILE A 673 32.90 -14.31 -13.51
C ILE A 673 34.01 -14.27 -14.56
N THR A 674 35.19 -14.73 -14.17
CA THR A 674 36.32 -14.89 -15.09
C THR A 674 36.35 -16.31 -15.64
N VAL A 675 36.34 -16.43 -16.97
CA VAL A 675 36.33 -17.69 -17.71
C VAL A 675 37.50 -17.69 -18.69
N ARG A 676 38.33 -18.73 -18.64
CA ARG A 676 39.33 -18.97 -19.67
C ARG A 676 38.75 -19.89 -20.73
N VAL A 677 38.74 -19.42 -21.96
CA VAL A 677 38.28 -20.14 -23.15
C VAL A 677 39.49 -20.58 -23.94
N SER A 678 39.54 -21.84 -24.38
CA SER A 678 40.55 -22.34 -25.32
C SER A 678 39.89 -22.97 -26.54
N VAL A 679 40.33 -22.57 -27.73
CA VAL A 679 39.75 -23.02 -29.01
C VAL A 679 40.87 -23.55 -29.91
N GLY A 680 40.63 -24.72 -30.49
CA GLY A 680 41.47 -25.31 -31.53
C GLY A 680 40.75 -25.28 -32.87
N GLY A 681 41.32 -24.57 -33.83
CA GLY A 681 40.80 -24.37 -35.18
C GLY A 681 41.30 -25.41 -36.19
N LYS A 682 41.34 -25.02 -37.47
CA LYS A 682 41.56 -25.95 -38.60
C LYS A 682 42.89 -26.71 -38.52
N THR A 683 43.94 -26.08 -38.01
CA THR A 683 45.31 -26.64 -37.94
C THR A 683 45.58 -27.42 -36.66
N TRP A 684 44.71 -27.32 -35.66
CA TRP A 684 44.86 -27.98 -34.36
C TRP A 684 44.76 -29.52 -34.48
N LYS A 685 45.61 -30.23 -33.74
CA LYS A 685 45.59 -31.70 -33.59
C LYS A 685 45.47 -32.08 -32.12
N ASP A 686 45.00 -33.30 -31.87
CA ASP A 686 44.87 -33.81 -30.51
C ASP A 686 46.24 -33.87 -29.82
N GLY A 687 46.35 -33.25 -28.64
CA GLY A 687 47.60 -33.04 -27.91
C GLY A 687 48.29 -31.68 -28.14
N ASP A 688 47.89 -30.89 -29.16
CA ASP A 688 48.43 -29.55 -29.37
C ASP A 688 47.87 -28.54 -28.36
N ARG A 689 48.68 -27.54 -27.99
CA ARG A 689 48.23 -26.43 -27.13
C ARG A 689 47.27 -25.53 -27.92
N ALA A 690 46.00 -25.51 -27.53
CA ALA A 690 44.99 -24.62 -28.10
C ALA A 690 45.23 -23.15 -27.72
N GLN A 691 44.83 -22.23 -28.60
CA GLN A 691 44.90 -20.80 -28.31
C GLN A 691 43.83 -20.44 -27.27
N SER A 692 44.20 -19.68 -26.25
CA SER A 692 43.31 -19.33 -25.14
C SER A 692 43.10 -17.83 -24.99
N ARG A 693 41.93 -17.42 -24.52
CA ARG A 693 41.61 -16.06 -24.07
C ARG A 693 40.91 -16.10 -22.72
N THR A 694 41.12 -15.07 -21.91
CA THR A 694 40.49 -14.94 -20.60
C THR A 694 39.44 -13.84 -20.66
N ILE A 695 38.19 -14.18 -20.35
CA ILE A 695 37.03 -13.31 -20.51
C ILE A 695 36.39 -13.07 -19.14
N ARG A 696 36.06 -11.81 -18.85
CA ARG A 696 35.29 -11.42 -17.66
C ARG A 696 33.85 -11.14 -18.05
N LEU A 697 32.92 -11.92 -17.53
CA LEU A 697 31.49 -11.81 -17.79
C LEU A 697 30.79 -11.12 -16.62
N SER A 698 30.18 -9.97 -16.87
CA SER A 698 29.33 -9.28 -15.89
C SER A 698 27.89 -9.78 -15.99
N PRO A 699 27.19 -9.98 -14.86
CA PRO A 699 25.76 -10.34 -14.84
C PRO A 699 24.83 -9.27 -15.43
N THR A 700 25.36 -8.09 -15.75
CA THR A 700 24.64 -6.99 -16.44
C THR A 700 24.51 -7.18 -17.96
N GLY A 701 25.03 -8.29 -18.50
CA GLY A 701 25.01 -8.57 -19.93
C GLY A 701 26.19 -8.00 -20.71
N THR A 702 27.22 -7.50 -20.02
CA THR A 702 28.45 -7.01 -20.66
C THR A 702 29.62 -7.96 -20.39
N ALA A 703 30.46 -8.16 -21.40
CA ALA A 703 31.69 -8.93 -21.29
C ALA A 703 32.93 -8.10 -21.64
N TYR A 704 34.06 -8.43 -21.02
CA TYR A 704 35.35 -7.77 -21.22
C TYR A 704 36.44 -8.81 -21.46
N ASP A 705 37.42 -8.47 -22.29
CA ASP A 705 38.68 -9.20 -22.34
C ASP A 705 39.46 -8.89 -21.05
N ALA A 706 39.87 -9.92 -20.32
CA ALA A 706 40.49 -9.75 -19.00
C ALA A 706 41.93 -9.22 -19.08
N GLU A 707 42.61 -9.38 -20.22
CA GLU A 707 43.99 -8.91 -20.40
C GLU A 707 44.02 -7.46 -20.89
N THR A 708 43.13 -7.09 -21.81
CA THR A 708 43.11 -5.74 -22.40
C THR A 708 42.08 -4.79 -21.76
N GLY A 709 41.11 -5.32 -21.02
CA GLY A 709 39.99 -4.56 -20.46
C GLY A 709 38.96 -4.09 -21.50
N THR A 710 39.14 -4.44 -22.78
CA THR A 710 38.24 -3.99 -23.86
C THR A 710 36.90 -4.71 -23.78
N LYS A 711 35.80 -3.95 -23.90
CA LYS A 711 34.45 -4.51 -24.00
C LYS A 711 34.34 -5.36 -25.26
N LEU A 712 33.83 -6.58 -25.11
CA LEU A 712 33.63 -7.52 -26.21
C LEU A 712 32.22 -7.40 -26.78
N PRO A 713 32.05 -7.60 -28.10
CA PRO A 713 30.73 -7.68 -28.71
C PRO A 713 29.97 -8.91 -28.18
N SER A 714 28.65 -8.83 -28.17
CA SER A 714 27.75 -9.91 -27.76
C SER A 714 26.59 -9.97 -28.75
N ASP A 715 26.27 -11.18 -29.20
CA ASP A 715 25.12 -11.44 -30.08
C ASP A 715 23.86 -11.82 -29.28
N LEU A 716 23.90 -11.65 -27.94
CA LEU A 716 22.82 -11.94 -26.98
C LEU A 716 21.83 -10.79 -26.77
#